data_AF-A0A6G0XBL7-F1
#
_entry.id   AF-A0A6G0XBL7-F1
#
_cell.length_a   1.000
_cell.length_b   1.000
_cell.length_c   1.000
_cell.angle_alpha   90.00
_cell.angle_beta   90.00
_cell.angle_gamma   90.00
#
_symmetry.space_group_name_H-M   'P 1'
#
loop_
_entity.id
_entity.type
_entity.pdbx_description
1 polymer ?
#
loop_
_entity_poly.entity_id
_entity_poly.type
_entity_poly.pdbx_seq_one_letter_code
_entity_poly.pdbx_strand_id
1 'polypeptide(L)'
;MALWFIILWSCSALVFGQTASLSLENPKAGAVTLVDVSLTTTLTIPVGGSIRITFPLGFQVAPTALTSPVGLSASSTVSSIGLIAKIVIVSTPVAVGSVSFTINGISNPGVGSTAVFSVVTYDAANSPLDTMTAGSVSISANSPLVASLVTNTTAGSTSPWVVSLTTAVTLPPSSSIRVSFPSRFTVTTNLAYKLVGFGATTTTTTTVGNTVRVTLNVFALPPGTYSFTLSGIISPGSSCNQFYDEICATPFENHDVSTNDVNGNVYETVSVAGTPLIKSYMYFGRVRTALTTHNTVTSAQVTINTVTAIPSGGHVVVDFPLGYSFAGGGTASLGSAFPPGTTATYSGLQFILTVCCVPIPPQNGVQFAVNSITTPPLHIVGSYSITTTDAQNNVLEQTTTVGGEGCAELNECSGHGDCTLMSKTCLCYPGWGAASDIAEYKAPDCSQRTCPSDNAWADIPTAPTVDHQTILECSGKGLCDRKTGLCQCLPGFEGSACNRMSCPNDCSGHGQCLSLSQMATTATAMPLLPSTTYSSWDANRIFGCVCDSSWPVGLGKGQTRVAEWFGVDCSLRHCPSGDDPLTAKDETDCSGVAAPGGTTGAAGNRCFVECSDRGVCYFQQGTCRCNSGFYGAACNYQDALYQERPMSLVEVALSGY
;
A
#
# COMPACT_ATOMS: atom_id res chain seq x y z
N MET A 1 -41.68 80.17 -8.95
CA MET A 1 -42.34 81.03 -7.94
C MET A 1 -41.69 80.73 -6.60
N ALA A 2 -40.91 81.68 -6.10
CA ALA A 2 -40.19 81.56 -4.84
C ALA A 2 -41.16 81.72 -3.67
N LEU A 3 -41.04 80.89 -2.63
CA LEU A 3 -41.55 81.24 -1.32
C LEU A 3 -40.53 80.91 -0.24
N TRP A 4 -40.19 81.98 0.46
CA TRP A 4 -39.23 82.13 1.53
C TRP A 4 -39.60 81.30 2.77
N PHE A 5 -38.60 80.65 3.38
CA PHE A 5 -38.69 80.16 4.76
C PHE A 5 -37.92 81.10 5.69
N ILE A 6 -38.63 81.54 6.73
CA ILE A 6 -38.20 82.42 7.80
C ILE A 6 -37.20 81.68 8.69
N ILE A 7 -36.04 82.30 8.89
CA ILE A 7 -34.99 81.87 9.83
C ILE A 7 -35.48 82.16 11.25
N LEU A 8 -35.83 81.12 11.99
CA LEU A 8 -35.98 81.15 13.45
C LEU A 8 -34.63 80.80 14.08
N TRP A 9 -33.97 81.85 14.55
CA TRP A 9 -32.76 81.81 15.36
C TRP A 9 -33.10 81.15 16.70
N SER A 10 -32.80 79.86 16.82
CA SER A 10 -32.70 79.18 18.11
C SER A 10 -31.23 79.11 18.48
N CYS A 11 -30.95 79.44 19.74
CA CYS A 11 -29.63 79.63 20.32
C CYS A 11 -28.77 78.36 20.15
N SER A 12 -27.90 78.37 19.13
CA SER A 12 -26.77 77.44 19.06
C SER A 12 -25.75 77.88 20.10
N ALA A 13 -25.89 77.36 21.32
CA ALA A 13 -24.76 77.33 22.24
C ALA A 13 -23.59 76.67 21.50
N LEU A 14 -22.46 77.37 21.43
CA LEU A 14 -21.19 76.81 20.99
C LEU A 14 -20.89 75.55 21.82
N VAL A 15 -21.17 74.38 21.25
CA VAL A 15 -20.69 73.10 21.78
C VAL A 15 -19.20 73.06 21.47
N PHE A 16 -18.37 73.55 22.40
CA PHE A 16 -16.97 73.13 22.43
C PHE A 16 -16.98 71.61 22.54
N GLY A 17 -16.41 70.94 21.54
CA GLY A 17 -16.32 69.48 21.48
C GLY A 17 -15.56 68.95 22.68
N GLN A 18 -16.29 68.54 23.72
CA GLN A 18 -15.70 67.84 24.85
C GLN A 18 -15.21 66.49 24.34
N THR A 19 -13.91 66.26 24.42
CA THR A 19 -13.28 65.02 23.96
C THR A 19 -12.80 64.23 25.16
N ALA A 20 -13.27 62.98 25.26
CA ALA A 20 -12.64 61.98 26.10
C ALA A 20 -11.73 61.13 25.20
N SER A 21 -10.59 60.71 25.71
CA SER A 21 -9.74 59.71 25.07
C SER A 21 -9.71 58.44 25.90
N LEU A 22 -9.69 57.32 25.20
CA LEU A 22 -9.60 56.00 25.77
C LEU A 22 -8.60 55.18 24.96
N SER A 23 -7.65 54.54 25.64
CA SER A 23 -6.69 53.62 25.02
C SER A 23 -6.62 52.31 25.78
N LEU A 24 -6.49 51.22 25.04
CA LEU A 24 -6.28 49.88 25.59
C LEU A 24 -4.78 49.61 25.58
N GLU A 25 -4.18 49.29 26.72
CA GLU A 25 -2.74 48.97 26.78
C GLU A 25 -2.39 47.69 26.00
N ASN A 26 -3.31 46.72 25.98
CA ASN A 26 -3.19 45.49 25.19
C ASN A 26 -4.43 45.32 24.31
N PRO A 27 -4.44 45.85 23.06
CA PRO A 27 -5.56 45.77 22.14
C PRO A 27 -5.62 44.41 21.39
N LYS A 28 -5.36 43.29 22.08
CA LYS A 28 -5.51 41.94 21.53
C LYS A 28 -6.87 41.35 21.88
N ALA A 29 -7.46 40.61 20.95
CA ALA A 29 -8.77 39.98 21.14
C ALA A 29 -8.80 39.05 22.35
N GLY A 30 -9.83 39.18 23.20
CA GLY A 30 -10.01 38.35 24.40
C GLY A 30 -8.96 38.57 25.51
N ALA A 31 -8.01 39.50 25.34
CA ALA A 31 -7.08 39.87 26.39
C ALA A 31 -7.78 40.69 27.48
N VAL A 32 -7.45 40.40 28.74
CA VAL A 32 -7.73 41.32 29.85
C VAL A 32 -6.69 42.44 29.79
N THR A 33 -7.16 43.68 29.65
CA THR A 33 -6.31 44.86 29.45
C THR A 33 -6.58 45.92 30.51
N LEU A 34 -5.56 46.74 30.74
CA LEU A 34 -5.70 48.04 31.36
C LEU A 34 -6.28 49.03 30.34
N VAL A 35 -7.13 49.93 30.81
CA VAL A 35 -7.80 50.95 30.00
C VAL A 35 -7.49 52.32 30.56
N ASP A 36 -6.69 53.09 29.83
CA ASP A 36 -6.38 54.47 30.18
C ASP A 36 -7.49 55.38 29.69
N VAL A 37 -8.01 56.19 30.61
CA VAL A 37 -9.08 57.14 30.36
C VAL A 37 -8.57 58.53 30.68
N SER A 38 -8.76 59.46 29.75
CA SER A 38 -8.51 60.88 29.98
C SER A 38 -9.70 61.69 29.48
N LEU A 39 -10.16 62.64 30.29
CA LEU A 39 -11.30 63.50 30.00
C LEU A 39 -11.09 64.88 30.62
N THR A 40 -11.83 65.88 30.13
CA THR A 40 -11.85 67.22 30.74
C THR A 40 -13.26 67.52 31.21
N THR A 41 -13.43 67.67 32.51
CA THR A 41 -14.72 68.04 33.11
C THR A 41 -14.93 69.55 33.03
N THR A 42 -16.14 69.99 32.71
CA THR A 42 -16.47 71.43 32.71
C THR A 42 -17.22 71.87 33.97
N LEU A 43 -17.75 70.89 34.71
CA LEU A 43 -18.45 71.07 35.98
C LEU A 43 -17.78 70.25 37.07
N THR A 44 -17.74 70.78 38.29
CA THR A 44 -17.23 70.06 39.46
C THR A 44 -18.09 68.84 39.73
N ILE A 45 -17.49 67.65 39.83
CA ILE A 45 -18.21 66.43 40.21
C ILE A 45 -18.18 66.32 41.74
N PRO A 46 -19.33 66.43 42.44
CA PRO A 46 -19.36 66.40 43.90
C PRO A 46 -19.01 65.02 44.46
N VAL A 47 -18.66 64.96 45.75
CA VAL A 47 -18.55 63.68 46.49
C VAL A 47 -19.90 62.95 46.41
N GLY A 48 -19.87 61.65 46.11
CA GLY A 48 -21.06 60.85 45.82
C GLY A 48 -21.51 60.88 44.35
N GLY A 49 -20.97 61.78 43.54
CA GLY A 49 -21.11 61.76 42.08
C GLY A 49 -20.36 60.59 41.42
N SER A 50 -20.51 60.42 40.11
CA SER A 50 -19.85 59.32 39.39
C SER A 50 -19.41 59.65 37.98
N ILE A 51 -18.32 59.04 37.53
CA ILE A 51 -17.91 58.98 36.12
C ILE A 51 -18.34 57.61 35.58
N ARG A 52 -19.08 57.57 34.49
CA ARG A 52 -19.57 56.32 33.88
C ARG A 52 -19.07 56.19 32.46
N ILE A 53 -18.44 55.07 32.16
CA ILE A 53 -17.93 54.74 30.83
C ILE A 53 -18.72 53.55 30.32
N THR A 54 -19.48 53.75 29.25
CA THR A 54 -20.23 52.68 28.58
C THR A 54 -19.35 52.09 27.49
N PHE A 55 -18.98 50.82 27.67
CA PHE A 55 -18.24 50.06 26.68
C PHE A 55 -19.18 49.56 25.57
N PRO A 56 -18.72 49.52 24.31
CA PRO A 56 -19.43 48.86 23.22
C PRO A 56 -19.76 47.40 23.52
N LEU A 57 -20.74 46.86 22.79
CA LEU A 57 -21.06 45.42 22.84
C LEU A 57 -19.82 44.57 22.53
N GLY A 58 -19.67 43.47 23.27
CA GLY A 58 -18.58 42.50 23.13
C GLY A 58 -17.47 42.64 24.18
N PHE A 59 -17.31 43.81 24.80
CA PHE A 59 -16.43 43.95 25.97
C PHE A 59 -17.01 43.22 27.18
N GLN A 60 -16.13 42.68 28.03
CA GLN A 60 -16.50 42.25 29.38
C GLN A 60 -15.95 43.25 30.39
N VAL A 61 -16.84 43.84 31.18
CA VAL A 61 -16.52 44.92 32.11
C VAL A 61 -16.63 44.40 33.54
N ALA A 62 -15.51 43.91 34.07
CA ALA A 62 -15.41 43.39 35.42
C ALA A 62 -14.25 44.08 36.16
N PRO A 63 -14.37 45.40 36.42
CA PRO A 63 -13.25 46.18 36.86
C PRO A 63 -12.80 45.76 38.26
N THR A 64 -11.49 45.61 38.45
CA THR A 64 -10.89 45.12 39.69
C THR A 64 -10.25 46.22 40.52
N ALA A 65 -9.73 47.26 39.87
CA ALA A 65 -9.06 48.38 40.52
C ALA A 65 -9.06 49.63 39.63
N LEU A 66 -8.90 50.78 40.28
CA LEU A 66 -8.50 52.05 39.66
C LEU A 66 -7.05 52.32 40.03
N THR A 67 -6.24 52.66 39.04
CA THR A 67 -4.82 53.01 39.23
C THR A 67 -4.50 54.36 38.58
N SER A 68 -3.43 54.99 39.05
CA SER A 68 -2.90 56.25 38.52
C SER A 68 -3.92 57.42 38.44
N PRO A 69 -4.78 57.67 39.45
CA PRO A 69 -5.76 58.75 39.37
C PRO A 69 -5.09 60.12 39.42
N VAL A 70 -5.43 60.98 38.45
CA VAL A 70 -5.09 62.41 38.40
C VAL A 70 -6.39 63.20 38.36
N GLY A 71 -6.51 64.23 39.22
CA GLY A 71 -7.75 65.00 39.36
C GLY A 71 -8.88 64.24 40.07
N LEU A 72 -8.61 63.05 40.60
CA LEU A 72 -9.56 62.16 41.28
C LEU A 72 -8.95 61.67 42.60
N SER A 73 -9.77 61.52 43.65
CA SER A 73 -9.29 60.98 44.93
C SER A 73 -8.79 59.53 44.78
N ALA A 74 -7.72 59.16 45.48
CA ALA A 74 -7.25 57.77 45.52
C ALA A 74 -8.24 56.82 46.24
N SER A 75 -9.16 57.37 47.04
CA SER A 75 -10.22 56.61 47.71
C SER A 75 -11.44 56.32 46.84
N SER A 76 -11.48 56.86 45.62
CA SER A 76 -12.58 56.62 44.69
C SER A 76 -12.63 55.14 44.30
N THR A 77 -13.84 54.61 44.11
CA THR A 77 -14.05 53.18 43.86
C THR A 77 -14.57 52.93 42.46
N VAL A 78 -14.28 51.76 41.89
CA VAL A 78 -14.84 51.31 40.61
C VAL A 78 -15.71 50.09 40.82
N SER A 79 -16.84 50.06 40.13
CA SER A 79 -17.74 48.92 40.02
C SER A 79 -18.23 48.81 38.58
N SER A 80 -18.94 47.74 38.23
CA SER A 80 -19.63 47.65 36.94
C SER A 80 -21.15 47.46 37.08
N ILE A 81 -21.86 47.91 36.05
CA ILE A 81 -23.28 47.66 35.83
C ILE A 81 -23.43 47.26 34.35
N GLY A 82 -23.43 45.95 34.08
CA GLY A 82 -23.38 45.46 32.70
C GLY A 82 -22.10 45.94 31.99
N LEU A 83 -22.25 46.65 30.86
CA LEU A 83 -21.13 47.22 30.08
C LEU A 83 -20.64 48.58 30.59
N ILE A 84 -21.15 49.05 31.72
CA ILE A 84 -20.80 50.36 32.26
C ILE A 84 -19.78 50.18 33.38
N ALA A 85 -18.58 50.75 33.22
CA ALA A 85 -17.66 50.97 34.32
C ALA A 85 -18.07 52.25 35.06
N LYS A 86 -18.41 52.12 36.35
CA LYS A 86 -18.86 53.22 37.21
C LYS A 86 -17.79 53.53 38.24
N ILE A 87 -17.25 54.74 38.18
CA ILE A 87 -16.30 55.28 39.15
C ILE A 87 -17.07 56.20 40.09
N VAL A 88 -17.09 55.91 41.39
CA VAL A 88 -17.76 56.75 42.41
C VAL A 88 -16.73 57.66 43.06
N ILE A 89 -17.02 58.96 43.08
CA ILE A 89 -16.15 59.97 43.69
C ILE A 89 -16.32 59.96 45.20
N VAL A 90 -15.22 59.77 45.93
CA VAL A 90 -15.19 59.68 47.39
C VAL A 90 -14.24 60.74 47.95
N SER A 91 -14.47 61.18 49.19
CA SER A 91 -13.64 62.09 49.99
C SER A 91 -13.52 63.54 49.50
N THR A 92 -13.16 63.76 48.24
CA THR A 92 -12.91 65.10 47.66
C THR A 92 -13.61 65.26 46.31
N PRO A 93 -14.36 66.36 46.08
CA PRO A 93 -14.93 66.65 44.76
C PRO A 93 -13.86 66.71 43.67
N VAL A 94 -14.22 66.28 42.45
CA VAL A 94 -13.37 66.46 41.26
C VAL A 94 -13.58 67.88 40.75
N ALA A 95 -12.51 68.69 40.78
CA ALA A 95 -12.55 70.06 40.27
C ALA A 95 -12.65 70.08 38.73
N VAL A 96 -13.16 71.19 38.20
CA VAL A 96 -13.16 71.48 36.75
C VAL A 96 -11.74 71.38 36.20
N GLY A 97 -11.56 70.66 35.10
CA GLY A 97 -10.25 70.44 34.47
C GLY A 97 -10.01 68.99 34.06
N SER A 98 -8.75 68.66 33.79
CA SER A 98 -8.34 67.35 33.30
C SER A 98 -8.38 66.29 34.38
N VAL A 99 -8.97 65.14 34.04
CA VAL A 99 -9.08 63.95 34.87
C VAL A 99 -8.53 62.77 34.08
N SER A 100 -7.64 61.98 34.68
CA SER A 100 -7.18 60.74 34.09
C SER A 100 -7.04 59.63 35.12
N PHE A 101 -7.23 58.39 34.68
CA PHE A 101 -7.12 57.19 35.50
C PHE A 101 -7.04 55.96 34.59
N THR A 102 -6.58 54.85 35.15
CA THR A 102 -6.53 53.56 34.48
C THR A 102 -7.48 52.58 35.15
N ILE A 103 -8.30 51.88 34.36
CA ILE A 103 -9.20 50.83 34.82
C ILE A 103 -8.57 49.47 34.53
N ASN A 104 -8.46 48.63 35.56
CA ASN A 104 -8.09 47.22 35.40
C ASN A 104 -9.33 46.32 35.31
N GLY A 105 -9.25 45.18 34.63
CA GLY A 105 -10.31 44.17 34.58
C GLY A 105 -11.28 44.29 33.38
N ILE A 106 -10.84 44.90 32.28
CA ILE A 106 -11.62 44.98 31.05
C ILE A 106 -11.13 43.92 30.07
N SER A 107 -12.02 43.07 29.55
CA SER A 107 -11.66 42.10 28.50
C SER A 107 -12.14 42.58 27.13
N ASN A 108 -11.25 42.52 26.15
CA ASN A 108 -11.51 42.97 24.80
C ASN A 108 -12.47 42.03 24.05
N PRO A 109 -13.28 42.55 23.09
CA PRO A 109 -14.08 41.73 22.19
C PRO A 109 -13.20 40.96 21.18
N GLY A 110 -13.84 40.26 20.23
CA GLY A 110 -13.12 39.67 19.10
C GLY A 110 -12.51 40.72 18.16
N VAL A 111 -11.69 40.25 17.22
CA VAL A 111 -11.02 41.07 16.20
C VAL A 111 -12.01 41.94 15.43
N GLY A 112 -11.69 43.23 15.30
CA GLY A 112 -12.51 44.20 14.59
C GLY A 112 -12.33 45.61 15.13
N SER A 113 -13.16 46.52 14.64
CA SER A 113 -13.24 47.89 15.16
C SER A 113 -14.40 48.02 16.13
N THR A 114 -14.15 48.61 17.30
CA THR A 114 -15.21 48.85 18.29
C THR A 114 -16.10 50.02 17.85
N ALA A 115 -17.32 50.09 18.38
CA ALA A 115 -18.06 51.35 18.37
C ALA A 115 -17.36 52.41 19.25
N VAL A 116 -17.86 53.64 19.20
CA VAL A 116 -17.42 54.72 20.10
C VAL A 116 -17.82 54.43 21.54
N PHE A 117 -16.99 54.84 22.48
CA PHE A 117 -17.27 54.74 23.92
C PHE A 117 -18.06 55.99 24.35
N SER A 118 -19.01 55.82 25.28
CA SER A 118 -19.71 56.96 25.88
C SER A 118 -19.20 57.20 27.29
N VAL A 119 -18.82 58.44 27.58
CA VAL A 119 -18.33 58.85 28.90
C VAL A 119 -19.25 59.94 29.43
N VAL A 120 -19.90 59.69 30.57
CA VAL A 120 -20.84 60.64 31.17
C VAL A 120 -20.50 60.82 32.64
N THR A 121 -20.39 62.07 33.07
CA THR A 121 -20.21 62.43 34.49
C THR A 121 -21.57 62.74 35.10
N TYR A 122 -21.75 62.43 36.38
CA TYR A 122 -23.01 62.55 37.09
C TYR A 122 -22.81 63.20 38.45
N ASP A 123 -23.77 64.01 38.89
CA ASP A 123 -23.86 64.47 40.26
C ASP A 123 -24.28 63.34 41.23
N ALA A 124 -24.38 63.67 42.52
CA ALA A 124 -24.79 62.72 43.57
C ALA A 124 -26.27 62.27 43.45
N ALA A 125 -27.10 63.00 42.68
CA ALA A 125 -28.50 62.67 42.41
C ALA A 125 -28.68 61.85 41.11
N ASN A 126 -27.58 61.49 40.42
CA ASN A 126 -27.56 60.82 39.12
C ASN A 126 -28.05 61.68 37.94
N SER A 127 -27.96 63.00 38.02
CA SER A 127 -28.16 63.90 36.88
C SER A 127 -26.87 64.02 36.07
N PRO A 128 -26.91 63.92 34.72
CA PRO A 128 -25.71 64.05 33.90
C PRO A 128 -25.16 65.49 33.95
N LEU A 129 -23.85 65.63 34.09
CA LEU A 129 -23.12 66.90 34.14
C LEU A 129 -22.42 67.16 32.79
N ASP A 130 -21.49 66.30 32.42
CA ASP A 130 -20.78 66.32 31.13
C ASP A 130 -21.10 65.04 30.34
N THR A 131 -21.24 65.14 29.02
CA THR A 131 -21.43 63.99 28.11
C THR A 131 -20.41 64.07 26.98
N MET A 132 -19.59 63.03 26.90
CA MET A 132 -18.44 62.94 25.99
C MET A 132 -18.47 61.61 25.24
N THR A 133 -17.75 61.55 24.13
CA THR A 133 -17.45 60.29 23.43
C THR A 133 -15.95 60.10 23.31
N ALA A 134 -15.51 58.85 23.33
CA ALA A 134 -14.15 58.46 22.98
C ALA A 134 -14.17 57.67 21.66
N GLY A 135 -13.09 57.82 20.87
CA GLY A 135 -12.97 57.19 19.55
C GLY A 135 -13.04 55.66 19.59
N SER A 136 -13.28 55.04 18.44
CA SER A 136 -13.19 53.60 18.29
C SER A 136 -11.76 53.09 18.49
N VAL A 137 -11.63 51.85 18.95
CA VAL A 137 -10.35 51.16 19.07
C VAL A 137 -10.35 49.96 18.14
N SER A 138 -9.22 49.72 17.48
CA SER A 138 -9.01 48.53 16.65
C SER A 138 -8.48 47.40 17.53
N ILE A 139 -9.19 46.27 17.56
CA ILE A 139 -8.78 45.05 18.24
C ILE A 139 -8.06 44.14 17.25
N SER A 140 -6.81 43.81 17.58
CA SER A 140 -5.94 42.94 16.79
C SER A 140 -6.10 41.47 17.19
N ALA A 141 -5.70 40.57 16.30
CA ALA A 141 -5.75 39.13 16.55
C ALA A 141 -4.87 38.72 17.73
N ASN A 142 -5.36 37.78 18.53
CA ASN A 142 -4.53 37.12 19.52
C ASN A 142 -3.70 36.01 18.85
N SER A 143 -2.78 35.41 19.60
CA SER A 143 -2.06 34.22 19.14
C SER A 143 -3.05 33.12 18.73
N PRO A 144 -2.75 32.33 17.68
CA PRO A 144 -3.61 31.22 17.28
C PRO A 144 -3.82 30.22 18.42
N LEU A 145 -5.03 29.70 18.54
CA LEU A 145 -5.33 28.56 19.40
C LEU A 145 -4.64 27.30 18.84
N VAL A 146 -4.40 26.31 19.67
CA VAL A 146 -3.93 24.99 19.20
C VAL A 146 -5.14 24.08 19.05
N ALA A 147 -5.33 23.43 17.89
CA ALA A 147 -6.40 22.46 17.71
C ALA A 147 -5.95 21.21 16.95
N SER A 148 -6.65 20.11 17.22
CA SER A 148 -6.52 18.82 16.53
C SER A 148 -7.91 18.24 16.29
N LEU A 149 -8.09 17.67 15.11
CA LEU A 149 -9.29 16.96 14.70
C LEU A 149 -8.90 15.54 14.29
N VAL A 150 -9.56 14.54 14.84
CA VAL A 150 -9.32 13.13 14.53
C VAL A 150 -10.64 12.43 14.26
N THR A 151 -10.67 11.59 13.23
CA THR A 151 -11.81 10.73 12.90
C THR A 151 -11.32 9.45 12.23
N ASN A 152 -12.26 8.55 11.90
CA ASN A 152 -11.99 7.43 11.02
C ASN A 152 -11.72 7.93 9.59
N THR A 153 -10.59 7.52 9.01
CA THR A 153 -10.09 7.97 7.70
C THR A 153 -10.73 7.26 6.50
N THR A 154 -11.83 6.53 6.72
CA THR A 154 -12.55 5.85 5.65
C THR A 154 -13.51 6.82 4.95
N ALA A 155 -13.49 6.86 3.62
CA ALA A 155 -14.43 7.61 2.80
C ALA A 155 -15.88 7.26 3.17
N GLY A 156 -16.78 8.25 3.19
CA GLY A 156 -18.19 8.03 3.56
C GLY A 156 -18.42 7.70 5.05
N SER A 157 -17.39 7.69 5.89
CA SER A 157 -17.52 7.36 7.32
C SER A 157 -18.37 8.39 8.06
N THR A 158 -19.23 7.88 8.95
CA THR A 158 -20.07 8.63 9.89
C THR A 158 -19.53 8.59 11.32
N SER A 159 -18.30 8.09 11.50
CA SER A 159 -17.67 7.99 12.82
C SER A 159 -17.56 9.36 13.49
N PRO A 160 -17.76 9.45 14.81
CA PRO A 160 -17.66 10.73 15.52
C PRO A 160 -16.28 11.37 15.36
N TRP A 161 -16.26 12.68 15.12
CA TRP A 161 -15.05 13.47 15.13
C TRP A 161 -14.67 13.86 16.55
N VAL A 162 -13.42 13.64 16.93
CA VAL A 162 -12.85 14.12 18.19
C VAL A 162 -12.14 15.44 17.91
N VAL A 163 -12.66 16.52 18.48
CA VAL A 163 -12.05 17.85 18.43
C VAL A 163 -11.36 18.11 19.76
N SER A 164 -10.10 18.50 19.72
CA SER A 164 -9.36 18.98 20.89
C SER A 164 -8.81 20.36 20.58
N LEU A 165 -8.95 21.30 21.52
CA LEU A 165 -8.43 22.65 21.38
C LEU A 165 -7.84 23.18 22.68
N THR A 166 -6.88 24.09 22.58
CA THR A 166 -6.32 24.84 23.72
C THR A 166 -6.43 26.33 23.42
N THR A 167 -7.20 27.04 24.26
CA THR A 167 -7.43 28.49 24.16
C THR A 167 -6.67 29.22 25.26
N ALA A 168 -6.04 30.37 24.92
CA ALA A 168 -5.35 31.21 25.89
C ALA A 168 -6.24 32.32 26.46
N VAL A 169 -7.46 32.47 25.94
CA VAL A 169 -8.41 33.50 26.37
C VAL A 169 -9.51 32.92 27.24
N THR A 170 -10.07 33.76 28.11
CA THR A 170 -11.30 33.40 28.82
C THR A 170 -12.48 33.62 27.87
N LEU A 171 -13.29 32.60 27.64
CA LEU A 171 -14.49 32.68 26.80
C LEU A 171 -15.72 32.99 27.69
N PRO A 172 -16.27 34.22 27.67
CA PRO A 172 -17.43 34.57 28.47
C PRO A 172 -18.70 33.83 28.00
N PRO A 173 -19.77 33.81 28.82
CA PRO A 173 -21.08 33.31 28.40
C PRO A 173 -21.52 33.95 27.08
N SER A 174 -22.24 33.18 26.25
CA SER A 174 -22.63 33.52 24.86
C SER A 174 -21.50 33.52 23.82
N SER A 175 -20.24 33.30 24.22
CA SER A 175 -19.16 33.00 23.27
C SER A 175 -19.36 31.64 22.63
N SER A 176 -18.72 31.40 21.50
CA SER A 176 -18.84 30.14 20.80
C SER A 176 -17.52 29.59 20.28
N ILE A 177 -17.36 28.27 20.32
CA ILE A 177 -16.34 27.54 19.59
C ILE A 177 -16.95 27.15 18.24
N ARG A 178 -16.26 27.44 17.13
CA ARG A 178 -16.69 27.11 15.77
C ARG A 178 -15.71 26.15 15.13
N VAL A 179 -16.23 25.10 14.50
CA VAL A 179 -15.48 24.15 13.69
C VAL A 179 -16.08 24.15 12.30
N SER A 180 -15.33 24.60 11.31
CA SER A 180 -15.75 24.65 9.91
C SER A 180 -15.11 23.50 9.14
N PHE A 181 -15.95 22.63 8.58
CA PHE A 181 -15.54 21.56 7.69
C PHE A 181 -15.54 22.05 6.23
N PRO A 182 -14.61 21.57 5.39
CA PRO A 182 -14.65 21.82 3.95
C PRO A 182 -16.01 21.50 3.32
N SER A 183 -16.34 22.13 2.20
CA SER A 183 -17.66 22.04 1.54
C SER A 183 -18.07 20.61 1.14
N ARG A 184 -17.09 19.72 0.99
CA ARG A 184 -17.29 18.32 0.61
C ARG A 184 -17.79 17.43 1.76
N PHE A 185 -17.55 17.83 3.00
CA PHE A 185 -18.15 17.14 4.15
C PHE A 185 -19.64 17.43 4.20
N THR A 186 -20.42 16.47 4.68
CA THR A 186 -21.84 16.71 4.97
C THR A 186 -22.03 16.83 6.48
N VAL A 187 -22.49 17.98 6.95
CA VAL A 187 -22.78 18.23 8.37
C VAL A 187 -24.29 18.19 8.58
N THR A 188 -24.78 17.27 9.41
CA THR A 188 -26.22 17.14 9.70
C THR A 188 -26.71 18.27 10.60
N THR A 189 -27.96 18.70 10.42
CA THR A 189 -28.56 19.82 11.17
C THR A 189 -28.81 19.55 12.66
N ASN A 190 -29.07 18.28 13.03
CA ASN A 190 -29.28 17.84 14.41
C ASN A 190 -28.13 16.94 14.86
N LEU A 191 -27.00 17.58 15.17
CA LEU A 191 -25.75 16.89 15.47
C LEU A 191 -25.66 16.53 16.96
N ALA A 192 -25.27 15.29 17.27
CA ALA A 192 -25.06 14.85 18.65
C ALA A 192 -23.62 15.15 19.07
N TYR A 193 -23.44 15.75 20.24
CA TYR A 193 -22.12 16.11 20.74
C TYR A 193 -21.93 15.74 22.21
N LYS A 194 -20.68 15.51 22.60
CA LYS A 194 -20.30 15.20 23.98
C LYS A 194 -19.09 16.02 24.37
N LEU A 195 -19.17 16.72 25.50
CA LEU A 195 -18.13 17.59 26.01
C LEU A 195 -17.23 16.89 27.02
N VAL A 196 -15.97 17.29 27.06
CA VAL A 196 -14.96 16.90 28.06
C VAL A 196 -14.20 18.16 28.49
N GLY A 197 -14.17 18.42 29.81
CA GLY A 197 -13.43 19.56 30.38
C GLY A 197 -14.21 20.88 30.49
N PHE A 198 -15.48 20.94 30.07
CA PHE A 198 -16.30 22.17 30.05
C PHE A 198 -16.88 22.58 31.43
N GLY A 199 -16.54 21.85 32.51
CA GLY A 199 -16.99 22.17 33.87
C GLY A 199 -18.52 22.20 34.03
N ALA A 200 -19.03 23.16 34.80
CA ALA A 200 -20.45 23.36 35.07
C ALA A 200 -21.20 24.18 34.00
N THR A 201 -20.50 24.67 32.97
CA THR A 201 -21.13 25.44 31.89
C THR A 201 -21.97 24.53 31.01
N THR A 202 -23.25 24.87 30.84
CA THR A 202 -24.07 24.24 29.78
C THR A 202 -23.77 24.88 28.43
N THR A 203 -23.91 24.11 27.37
CA THR A 203 -23.70 24.57 26.00
C THR A 203 -24.91 24.28 25.13
N THR A 204 -25.01 24.98 24.01
CA THR A 204 -25.92 24.66 22.90
C THR A 204 -25.10 24.47 21.63
N THR A 205 -25.58 23.61 20.73
CA THR A 205 -24.92 23.41 19.43
C THR A 205 -25.87 23.79 18.31
N THR A 206 -25.37 24.57 17.36
CA THR A 206 -26.07 24.92 16.13
C THR A 206 -25.16 24.66 14.93
N THR A 207 -25.76 24.38 13.78
CA THR A 207 -25.04 24.16 12.53
C THR A 207 -25.48 25.18 11.49
N VAL A 208 -24.52 25.84 10.84
CA VAL A 208 -24.77 26.78 9.75
C VAL A 208 -23.89 26.37 8.57
N GLY A 209 -24.50 25.78 7.54
CA GLY A 209 -23.75 25.10 6.48
C GLY A 209 -22.87 23.99 7.06
N ASN A 210 -21.59 23.98 6.71
CA ASN A 210 -20.60 23.02 7.21
C ASN A 210 -19.87 23.49 8.49
N THR A 211 -20.37 24.55 9.14
CA THR A 211 -19.80 25.04 10.39
C THR A 211 -20.66 24.60 11.58
N VAL A 212 -20.03 23.91 12.52
CA VAL A 212 -20.61 23.55 13.81
C VAL A 212 -20.24 24.61 14.84
N ARG A 213 -21.23 25.18 15.53
CA ARG A 213 -21.06 26.19 16.57
C ARG A 213 -21.48 25.63 17.91
N VAL A 214 -20.56 25.56 18.87
CA VAL A 214 -20.81 25.22 20.28
C VAL A 214 -20.82 26.51 21.09
N THR A 215 -21.98 26.94 21.56
CA THR A 215 -22.18 28.21 22.28
C THR A 215 -22.26 27.95 23.79
N LEU A 216 -21.56 28.76 24.58
CA LEU A 216 -21.56 28.71 26.04
C LEU A 216 -22.78 29.44 26.60
N ASN A 217 -23.45 28.89 27.61
CA ASN A 217 -24.67 29.52 28.15
C ASN A 217 -24.46 30.18 29.52
N VAL A 218 -23.87 29.48 30.49
CA VAL A 218 -23.99 29.87 31.92
C VAL A 218 -22.71 30.47 32.50
N PHE A 219 -21.59 29.75 32.45
CA PHE A 219 -20.32 30.23 33.02
C PHE A 219 -19.26 30.42 31.94
N ALA A 220 -18.31 31.32 32.21
CA ALA A 220 -17.15 31.52 31.36
C ALA A 220 -16.26 30.27 31.36
N LEU A 221 -15.67 29.94 30.21
CA LEU A 221 -14.60 28.94 30.15
C LEU A 221 -13.25 29.65 30.34
N PRO A 222 -12.44 29.26 31.33
CA PRO A 222 -11.11 29.82 31.51
C PRO A 222 -10.13 29.37 30.40
N PRO A 223 -8.93 29.96 30.31
CA PRO A 223 -7.88 29.44 29.45
C PRO A 223 -7.56 27.99 29.80
N GLY A 224 -7.38 27.14 28.79
CA GLY A 224 -7.14 25.71 29.00
C GLY A 224 -7.42 24.85 27.78
N THR A 225 -7.27 23.53 27.97
CA THR A 225 -7.50 22.51 26.94
C THR A 225 -8.87 21.87 27.11
N TYR A 226 -9.62 21.80 26.02
CA TYR A 226 -10.98 21.29 25.96
C TYR A 226 -11.11 20.28 24.83
N SER A 227 -11.94 19.26 25.04
CA SER A 227 -12.24 18.28 23.99
C SER A 227 -13.72 18.03 23.89
N PHE A 228 -14.21 17.79 22.68
CA PHE A 228 -15.58 17.38 22.45
C PHE A 228 -15.68 16.49 21.21
N THR A 229 -16.67 15.60 21.21
CA THR A 229 -16.96 14.76 20.05
C THR A 229 -18.16 15.28 19.29
N LEU A 230 -18.11 15.23 17.96
CA LEU A 230 -19.19 15.62 17.05
C LEU A 230 -19.64 14.38 16.24
N SER A 231 -20.89 13.97 16.39
CA SER A 231 -21.50 12.85 15.65
C SER A 231 -22.59 13.37 14.70
N GLY A 232 -22.51 13.01 13.41
CA GLY A 232 -23.36 13.60 12.36
C GLY A 232 -22.57 14.38 11.30
N ILE A 233 -21.29 14.08 11.17
CA ILE A 233 -20.43 14.57 10.07
C ILE A 233 -20.14 13.36 9.20
N ILE A 234 -20.49 13.45 7.92
CA ILE A 234 -20.23 12.41 6.93
C ILE A 234 -19.02 12.85 6.11
N SER A 235 -18.01 11.98 6.08
CA SER A 235 -16.81 12.19 5.28
C SER A 235 -17.11 12.06 3.78
N PRO A 236 -16.45 12.85 2.91
CA PRO A 236 -16.62 12.73 1.46
C PRO A 236 -16.03 11.41 0.91
N GLY A 237 -16.01 11.26 -0.42
CA GLY A 237 -15.22 10.22 -1.08
C GLY A 237 -13.71 10.37 -0.80
N SER A 238 -12.93 9.39 -1.23
CA SER A 238 -11.49 9.31 -0.98
C SER A 238 -10.71 10.48 -1.61
N SER A 239 -9.62 10.93 -0.99
CA SER A 239 -8.73 11.96 -1.55
C SER A 239 -7.67 11.42 -2.50
N CYS A 240 -7.42 10.11 -2.46
CA CYS A 240 -6.28 9.46 -3.14
C CYS A 240 -6.68 8.23 -3.96
N ASN A 241 -7.95 7.82 -3.93
CA ASN A 241 -8.43 6.59 -4.57
C ASN A 241 -7.61 5.33 -4.21
N GLN A 242 -7.05 5.29 -3.00
CA GLN A 242 -6.26 4.17 -2.47
C GLN A 242 -7.08 3.37 -1.44
N PHE A 243 -6.85 2.06 -1.38
CA PHE A 243 -7.36 1.17 -0.32
C PHE A 243 -6.54 1.28 0.98
N TYR A 244 -6.95 0.57 2.03
CA TYR A 244 -6.31 0.66 3.35
C TYR A 244 -4.91 0.03 3.41
N ASP A 245 -4.60 -0.86 2.47
CA ASP A 245 -3.30 -1.53 2.28
C ASP A 245 -2.39 -0.75 1.30
N GLU A 246 -2.84 0.40 0.82
CA GLU A 246 -2.15 1.29 -0.10
C GLU A 246 -1.80 2.63 0.57
N ILE A 247 -0.76 3.33 0.09
CA ILE A 247 -0.30 4.58 0.70
C ILE A 247 -1.12 5.77 0.18
N CYS A 248 -1.88 6.40 1.08
CA CYS A 248 -2.65 7.60 0.80
C CYS A 248 -1.98 8.86 1.40
N ALA A 249 -1.34 9.67 0.55
CA ALA A 249 -0.60 10.85 0.99
C ALA A 249 -1.29 12.19 0.68
N THR A 250 -2.38 12.22 -0.09
CA THR A 250 -3.11 13.45 -0.42
C THR A 250 -4.12 13.78 0.68
N PRO A 251 -3.87 14.79 1.53
CA PRO A 251 -4.85 15.22 2.52
C PRO A 251 -6.00 15.97 1.86
N PHE A 252 -7.14 16.05 2.56
CA PHE A 252 -8.18 17.01 2.22
C PHE A 252 -7.79 18.44 2.61
N GLU A 253 -8.60 19.38 2.14
CA GLU A 253 -8.57 20.79 2.55
C GLU A 253 -8.59 20.92 4.09
N ASN A 254 -7.98 21.99 4.58
CA ASN A 254 -7.89 22.24 6.01
C ASN A 254 -9.27 22.49 6.63
N HIS A 255 -9.38 22.14 7.92
CA HIS A 255 -10.50 22.51 8.78
C HIS A 255 -10.15 23.78 9.54
N ASP A 256 -11.12 24.68 9.75
CA ASP A 256 -10.87 25.87 10.55
C ASP A 256 -11.55 25.77 11.93
N VAL A 257 -10.77 26.02 12.98
CA VAL A 257 -11.27 26.06 14.36
C VAL A 257 -11.08 27.47 14.90
N SER A 258 -12.14 28.06 15.44
CA SER A 258 -12.09 29.39 16.05
C SER A 258 -12.90 29.47 17.33
N THR A 259 -12.52 30.41 18.19
CA THR A 259 -13.34 30.86 19.31
C THR A 259 -13.83 32.27 18.99
N ASN A 260 -15.11 32.55 19.22
CA ASN A 260 -15.73 33.80 18.81
C ASN A 260 -16.53 34.41 19.96
N ASP A 261 -16.62 35.74 19.96
CA ASP A 261 -17.50 36.48 20.84
C ASP A 261 -19.00 36.29 20.48
N VAL A 262 -19.87 36.93 21.25
CA VAL A 262 -21.32 36.89 21.06
C VAL A 262 -21.76 37.41 19.68
N ASN A 263 -21.02 38.35 19.09
CA ASN A 263 -21.28 38.94 17.78
C ASN A 263 -20.70 38.11 16.63
N GLY A 264 -19.88 37.11 16.95
CA GLY A 264 -19.21 36.25 15.98
C GLY A 264 -17.82 36.72 15.55
N ASN A 265 -17.28 37.78 16.16
CA ASN A 265 -15.91 38.19 15.91
C ASN A 265 -14.94 37.20 16.55
N VAL A 266 -13.80 36.95 15.89
CA VAL A 266 -12.84 35.92 16.29
C VAL A 266 -11.99 36.39 17.46
N TYR A 267 -11.85 35.59 18.51
CA TYR A 267 -10.81 35.74 19.53
C TYR A 267 -9.50 35.11 19.08
N GLU A 268 -9.56 33.83 18.74
CA GLU A 268 -8.44 33.00 18.28
C GLU A 268 -8.93 32.12 17.13
N THR A 269 -8.06 31.80 16.18
CA THR A 269 -8.38 30.90 15.06
C THR A 269 -7.15 30.11 14.64
N VAL A 270 -7.35 28.91 14.12
CA VAL A 270 -6.31 28.04 13.55
C VAL A 270 -6.88 27.22 12.40
N SER A 271 -6.06 26.99 11.39
CA SER A 271 -6.35 26.07 10.29
C SER A 271 -5.62 24.75 10.55
N VAL A 272 -6.38 23.66 10.71
CA VAL A 272 -5.90 22.31 10.99
C VAL A 272 -5.85 21.53 9.69
N ALA A 273 -4.71 20.94 9.37
CA ALA A 273 -4.56 20.14 8.15
C ALA A 273 -5.58 19.00 8.08
N GLY A 274 -6.19 18.81 6.91
CA GLY A 274 -7.10 17.70 6.67
C GLY A 274 -6.37 16.35 6.74
N THR A 275 -7.11 15.29 7.06
CA THR A 275 -6.59 13.92 7.02
C THR A 275 -6.86 13.29 5.66
N PRO A 276 -5.92 12.51 5.08
CA PRO A 276 -6.20 11.71 3.89
C PRO A 276 -7.36 10.74 4.15
N LEU A 277 -8.29 10.60 3.19
CA LEU A 277 -9.33 9.57 3.24
C LEU A 277 -9.11 8.52 2.16
N ILE A 278 -9.22 7.26 2.57
CA ILE A 278 -9.09 6.07 1.72
C ILE A 278 -10.46 5.54 1.31
N LYS A 279 -10.54 4.89 0.15
CA LYS A 279 -11.77 4.21 -0.27
C LYS A 279 -11.95 2.89 0.47
N SER A 280 -13.19 2.42 0.54
CA SER A 280 -13.53 1.11 1.08
C SER A 280 -13.62 0.05 -0.01
N TYR A 281 -13.43 -1.21 0.37
CA TYR A 281 -13.82 -2.33 -0.48
C TYR A 281 -15.33 -2.48 -0.50
N MET A 282 -15.89 -2.58 -1.71
CA MET A 282 -17.26 -3.05 -1.87
C MET A 282 -17.27 -4.58 -1.69
N TYR A 283 -17.70 -5.02 -0.52
CA TYR A 283 -17.63 -6.43 -0.11
C TYR A 283 -18.46 -7.40 -0.97
N PHE A 284 -19.44 -6.88 -1.71
CA PHE A 284 -20.21 -7.68 -2.66
C PHE A 284 -20.64 -6.83 -3.84
N GLY A 285 -20.23 -7.27 -5.03
CA GLY A 285 -20.73 -6.79 -6.31
C GLY A 285 -20.94 -7.98 -7.24
N ARG A 286 -22.03 -7.98 -8.00
CA ARG A 286 -22.33 -9.03 -8.97
C ARG A 286 -22.97 -8.43 -10.21
N VAL A 287 -22.51 -8.83 -11.38
CA VAL A 287 -23.12 -8.52 -12.67
C VAL A 287 -23.54 -9.82 -13.35
N ARG A 288 -24.81 -9.96 -13.74
CA ARG A 288 -25.34 -11.12 -14.46
C ARG A 288 -26.09 -10.70 -15.71
N THR A 289 -25.65 -11.16 -16.87
CA THR A 289 -26.39 -10.98 -18.12
C THR A 289 -27.57 -11.94 -18.20
N ALA A 290 -28.74 -11.46 -18.65
CA ALA A 290 -29.95 -12.28 -18.77
C ALA A 290 -29.81 -13.37 -19.85
N LEU A 291 -29.07 -13.07 -20.93
CA LEU A 291 -28.67 -14.05 -21.95
C LEU A 291 -27.14 -14.20 -21.94
N THR A 292 -26.68 -15.44 -22.11
CA THR A 292 -25.26 -15.79 -22.22
C THR A 292 -24.89 -16.27 -23.63
N THR A 293 -25.67 -15.89 -24.64
CA THR A 293 -25.31 -16.13 -26.03
C THR A 293 -24.39 -15.00 -26.48
N HIS A 294 -23.25 -15.35 -27.10
CA HIS A 294 -22.31 -14.37 -27.67
C HIS A 294 -22.97 -13.40 -28.67
N ASN A 295 -22.47 -12.17 -28.76
CA ASN A 295 -22.91 -11.13 -29.70
C ASN A 295 -24.44 -10.88 -29.70
N THR A 296 -25.09 -11.03 -28.55
CA THR A 296 -26.55 -10.94 -28.41
C THR A 296 -26.93 -9.75 -27.55
N VAL A 297 -27.95 -8.99 -27.97
CA VAL A 297 -28.52 -7.91 -27.17
C VAL A 297 -29.29 -8.49 -25.99
N THR A 298 -29.01 -8.01 -24.78
CA THR A 298 -29.56 -8.49 -23.52
C THR A 298 -29.58 -7.36 -22.48
N SER A 299 -29.90 -7.70 -21.23
CA SER A 299 -29.73 -6.85 -20.05
C SER A 299 -28.74 -7.47 -19.07
N ALA A 300 -28.07 -6.66 -18.26
CA ALA A 300 -27.27 -7.12 -17.13
C ALA A 300 -27.88 -6.64 -15.81
N GLN A 301 -28.24 -7.58 -14.94
CA GLN A 301 -28.61 -7.29 -13.56
C GLN A 301 -27.33 -7.04 -12.74
N VAL A 302 -27.27 -5.88 -12.10
CA VAL A 302 -26.21 -5.49 -11.17
C VAL A 302 -26.77 -5.55 -9.75
N THR A 303 -26.04 -6.18 -8.84
CA THR A 303 -26.38 -6.25 -7.41
C THR A 303 -25.15 -5.88 -6.60
N ILE A 304 -25.30 -4.94 -5.67
CA ILE A 304 -24.23 -4.52 -4.76
C ILE A 304 -24.70 -4.49 -3.31
N ASN A 305 -23.76 -4.66 -2.40
CA ASN A 305 -23.93 -4.29 -0.99
C ASN A 305 -23.04 -3.08 -0.72
N THR A 306 -23.62 -2.03 -0.13
CA THR A 306 -22.92 -0.77 0.14
C THR A 306 -22.84 -0.57 1.65
N VAL A 307 -21.63 -0.36 2.18
CA VAL A 307 -21.39 -0.11 3.61
C VAL A 307 -21.32 1.38 3.93
N THR A 308 -21.18 2.22 2.91
CA THR A 308 -21.24 3.68 3.02
C THR A 308 -22.53 4.21 2.40
N ALA A 309 -23.01 5.37 2.84
CA ALA A 309 -24.16 5.99 2.19
C ALA A 309 -23.73 6.59 0.84
N ILE A 310 -24.50 6.35 -0.22
CA ILE A 310 -24.29 7.02 -1.50
C ILE A 310 -25.08 8.33 -1.45
N PRO A 311 -24.41 9.50 -1.40
CA PRO A 311 -25.09 10.78 -1.19
C PRO A 311 -25.98 11.16 -2.39
N SER A 312 -26.91 12.08 -2.16
CA SER A 312 -27.63 12.74 -3.26
C SER A 312 -26.63 13.44 -4.18
N GLY A 313 -26.76 13.23 -5.49
CA GLY A 313 -25.82 13.63 -6.53
C GLY A 313 -24.65 12.67 -6.72
N GLY A 314 -24.41 11.72 -5.81
CA GLY A 314 -23.37 10.69 -5.94
C GLY A 314 -23.71 9.65 -7.00
N HIS A 315 -22.74 8.80 -7.33
CA HIS A 315 -22.86 7.90 -8.47
C HIS A 315 -22.66 6.42 -8.12
N VAL A 316 -23.33 5.54 -8.86
CA VAL A 316 -22.97 4.12 -9.00
C VAL A 316 -22.45 3.92 -10.41
N VAL A 317 -21.16 3.61 -10.52
CA VAL A 317 -20.43 3.45 -11.77
C VAL A 317 -20.13 1.97 -11.98
N VAL A 318 -20.50 1.45 -13.15
CA VAL A 318 -20.19 0.07 -13.57
C VAL A 318 -19.37 0.14 -14.85
N ASP A 319 -18.15 -0.36 -14.79
CA ASP A 319 -17.29 -0.51 -15.95
C ASP A 319 -17.46 -1.92 -16.52
N PHE A 320 -17.94 -1.99 -17.76
CA PHE A 320 -18.03 -3.23 -18.51
C PHE A 320 -16.66 -3.55 -19.13
N PRO A 321 -16.24 -4.82 -19.15
CA PRO A 321 -15.01 -5.22 -19.81
C PRO A 321 -15.10 -5.04 -21.33
N LEU A 322 -13.93 -5.03 -21.99
CA LEU A 322 -13.83 -4.94 -23.44
C LEU A 322 -14.67 -6.04 -24.12
N GLY A 323 -15.26 -5.72 -25.27
CA GLY A 323 -16.11 -6.64 -26.04
C GLY A 323 -17.61 -6.47 -25.80
N TYR A 324 -18.03 -5.88 -24.67
CA TYR A 324 -19.41 -5.41 -24.52
C TYR A 324 -19.67 -4.18 -25.41
N SER A 325 -20.94 -3.90 -25.72
CA SER A 325 -21.36 -2.63 -26.32
C SER A 325 -22.77 -2.25 -25.89
N PHE A 326 -23.12 -0.96 -25.94
CA PHE A 326 -24.45 -0.45 -25.59
C PHE A 326 -25.28 -0.17 -26.86
N ALA A 327 -25.68 -1.21 -27.59
CA ALA A 327 -26.27 -1.10 -28.92
C ALA A 327 -27.67 -0.44 -29.00
N GLY A 328 -28.23 0.04 -27.88
CA GLY A 328 -29.54 0.72 -27.85
C GLY A 328 -29.61 1.90 -26.87
N GLY A 329 -28.48 2.50 -26.52
CA GLY A 329 -28.44 3.68 -25.66
C GLY A 329 -28.56 3.41 -24.16
N GLY A 330 -28.21 2.19 -23.70
CA GLY A 330 -27.99 1.84 -22.29
C GLY A 330 -29.00 2.47 -21.32
N THR A 331 -30.18 1.87 -21.15
CA THR A 331 -31.17 2.36 -20.18
C THR A 331 -31.08 1.59 -18.86
N ALA A 332 -31.49 2.20 -17.75
CA ALA A 332 -31.57 1.54 -16.46
C ALA A 332 -33.01 1.13 -16.12
N SER A 333 -33.18 -0.08 -15.59
CA SER A 333 -34.33 -0.43 -14.77
C SER A 333 -33.91 -0.41 -13.31
N LEU A 334 -34.37 0.59 -12.56
CA LEU A 334 -33.96 0.82 -11.18
C LEU A 334 -34.76 -0.05 -10.20
N GLY A 335 -34.07 -0.64 -9.24
CA GLY A 335 -34.70 -1.31 -8.10
C GLY A 335 -35.24 -0.32 -7.06
N SER A 336 -35.94 -0.85 -6.05
CA SER A 336 -36.60 -0.05 -5.00
C SER A 336 -35.65 0.77 -4.12
N ALA A 337 -34.37 0.43 -4.08
CA ALA A 337 -33.35 1.17 -3.33
C ALA A 337 -33.02 2.54 -3.94
N PHE A 338 -33.35 2.77 -5.23
CA PHE A 338 -33.05 4.02 -5.92
C PHE A 338 -34.22 5.01 -5.82
N PRO A 339 -33.98 6.25 -5.37
CA PRO A 339 -35.02 7.29 -5.33
C PRO A 339 -35.56 7.65 -6.72
N PRO A 340 -36.85 8.04 -6.82
CA PRO A 340 -37.41 8.60 -8.06
C PRO A 340 -36.60 9.79 -8.56
N GLY A 341 -36.32 9.85 -9.85
CA GLY A 341 -35.50 10.90 -10.47
C GLY A 341 -34.01 10.57 -10.57
N THR A 342 -33.56 9.43 -10.05
CA THR A 342 -32.23 8.88 -10.37
C THR A 342 -32.11 8.69 -11.88
N THR A 343 -31.05 9.20 -12.47
CA THR A 343 -30.81 9.15 -13.92
C THR A 343 -29.68 8.19 -14.27
N ALA A 344 -29.72 7.69 -15.50
CA ALA A 344 -28.68 6.81 -16.04
C ALA A 344 -28.02 7.48 -17.25
N THR A 345 -26.70 7.43 -17.29
CA THR A 345 -25.90 7.83 -18.45
C THR A 345 -24.87 6.74 -18.74
N TYR A 346 -24.32 6.74 -19.95
CA TYR A 346 -23.24 5.85 -20.33
C TYR A 346 -22.22 6.60 -21.17
N SER A 347 -20.97 6.19 -21.08
CA SER A 347 -19.86 6.73 -21.86
C SER A 347 -18.89 5.59 -22.17
N GLY A 348 -18.76 5.22 -23.45
CA GLY A 348 -17.95 4.07 -23.85
C GLY A 348 -18.46 2.77 -23.22
N LEU A 349 -17.66 2.13 -22.36
CA LEU A 349 -18.00 0.91 -21.62
C LEU A 349 -18.45 1.17 -20.17
N GLN A 350 -18.52 2.44 -19.77
CA GLN A 350 -18.88 2.85 -18.43
C GLN A 350 -20.36 3.22 -18.37
N PHE A 351 -21.07 2.64 -17.40
CA PHE A 351 -22.46 2.95 -17.08
C PHE A 351 -22.52 3.68 -15.74
N ILE A 352 -23.24 4.80 -15.68
CA ILE A 352 -23.29 5.68 -14.50
C ILE A 352 -24.74 5.91 -14.12
N LEU A 353 -25.09 5.56 -12.87
CA LEU A 353 -26.31 6.02 -12.23
C LEU A 353 -26.00 7.23 -11.35
N THR A 354 -26.73 8.32 -11.53
CA THR A 354 -26.65 9.50 -10.66
C THR A 354 -27.83 9.50 -9.70
N VAL A 355 -27.55 9.30 -8.41
CA VAL A 355 -28.55 9.26 -7.34
C VAL A 355 -29.17 10.66 -7.19
N CYS A 356 -30.50 10.77 -7.29
CA CYS A 356 -31.18 12.03 -7.02
C CYS A 356 -31.76 12.08 -5.61
N CYS A 357 -31.89 13.32 -5.11
CA CYS A 357 -32.92 13.73 -4.17
C CYS A 357 -32.68 13.30 -2.71
N VAL A 358 -32.49 11.99 -2.47
CA VAL A 358 -32.28 11.40 -1.14
C VAL A 358 -31.10 10.42 -1.22
N PRO A 359 -30.18 10.41 -0.23
CA PRO A 359 -29.09 9.43 -0.20
C PRO A 359 -29.59 7.97 -0.14
N ILE A 360 -28.85 7.06 -0.78
CA ILE A 360 -29.04 5.62 -0.60
C ILE A 360 -28.30 5.22 0.69
N PRO A 361 -29.00 4.74 1.74
CA PRO A 361 -28.34 4.34 2.98
C PRO A 361 -27.51 3.06 2.78
N PRO A 362 -26.54 2.79 3.68
CA PRO A 362 -25.83 1.51 3.74
C PRO A 362 -26.83 0.36 3.85
N GLN A 363 -26.81 -0.54 2.88
CA GLN A 363 -27.73 -1.67 2.82
C GLN A 363 -27.21 -2.77 1.89
N ASN A 364 -27.76 -3.97 2.07
CA ASN A 364 -27.49 -5.10 1.21
C ASN A 364 -28.53 -5.18 0.08
N GLY A 365 -28.10 -5.65 -1.10
CA GLY A 365 -29.01 -5.96 -2.20
C GLY A 365 -29.52 -4.74 -2.96
N VAL A 366 -28.72 -3.67 -3.09
CA VAL A 366 -29.02 -2.58 -4.01
C VAL A 366 -28.94 -3.13 -5.44
N GLN A 367 -30.04 -3.05 -6.19
CA GLN A 367 -30.19 -3.71 -7.48
C GLN A 367 -30.69 -2.75 -8.57
N PHE A 368 -30.17 -2.96 -9.78
CA PHE A 368 -30.67 -2.35 -11.01
C PHE A 368 -30.31 -3.23 -12.20
N ALA A 369 -30.98 -3.04 -13.34
CA ALA A 369 -30.61 -3.68 -14.59
C ALA A 369 -30.14 -2.65 -15.61
N VAL A 370 -29.05 -2.95 -16.30
CA VAL A 370 -28.54 -2.21 -17.45
C VAL A 370 -29.07 -2.89 -18.70
N ASN A 371 -29.96 -2.22 -19.43
CA ASN A 371 -30.64 -2.76 -20.59
C ASN A 371 -29.93 -2.39 -21.89
N SER A 372 -30.22 -3.14 -22.95
CA SER A 372 -29.72 -2.89 -24.31
C SER A 372 -28.18 -2.95 -24.40
N ILE A 373 -27.60 -3.91 -23.68
CA ILE A 373 -26.18 -4.26 -23.81
C ILE A 373 -26.02 -5.43 -24.77
N THR A 374 -24.96 -5.46 -25.56
CA THR A 374 -24.58 -6.61 -26.38
C THR A 374 -23.49 -7.37 -25.67
N THR A 375 -23.69 -8.67 -25.50
CA THR A 375 -22.69 -9.57 -24.93
C THR A 375 -21.44 -9.69 -25.83
N PRO A 376 -20.26 -9.96 -25.24
CA PRO A 376 -19.02 -10.08 -25.98
C PRO A 376 -18.96 -11.39 -26.81
N PRO A 377 -17.96 -11.49 -27.71
CA PRO A 377 -17.57 -12.76 -28.33
C PRO A 377 -17.25 -13.87 -27.30
N LEU A 378 -17.33 -15.12 -27.73
CA LEU A 378 -17.35 -16.32 -26.86
C LEU A 378 -16.15 -16.43 -25.88
N HIS A 379 -14.95 -16.02 -26.30
CA HIS A 379 -13.70 -16.21 -25.54
C HIS A 379 -13.14 -14.92 -24.93
N ILE A 380 -13.95 -13.88 -24.82
CA ILE A 380 -13.50 -12.64 -24.18
C ILE A 380 -13.35 -12.86 -22.66
N VAL A 381 -12.21 -12.40 -22.15
CA VAL A 381 -11.91 -12.28 -20.73
C VAL A 381 -12.02 -10.83 -20.29
N GLY A 382 -12.31 -10.64 -19.02
CA GLY A 382 -12.37 -9.32 -18.40
C GLY A 382 -13.12 -9.40 -17.07
N SER A 383 -13.04 -8.33 -16.30
CA SER A 383 -13.79 -8.19 -15.05
C SER A 383 -14.66 -6.96 -15.13
N TYR A 384 -15.81 -7.01 -14.47
CA TYR A 384 -16.55 -5.82 -14.18
C TYR A 384 -15.89 -5.08 -13.02
N SER A 385 -15.91 -3.76 -13.09
CA SER A 385 -15.60 -2.87 -11.98
C SER A 385 -16.89 -2.20 -11.53
N ILE A 386 -17.15 -2.16 -10.22
CA ILE A 386 -18.26 -1.40 -9.66
C ILE A 386 -17.72 -0.44 -8.63
N THR A 387 -18.05 0.84 -8.77
CA THR A 387 -17.56 1.93 -7.94
C THR A 387 -18.73 2.79 -7.48
N THR A 388 -18.81 3.12 -6.20
CA THR A 388 -19.70 4.18 -5.69
C THR A 388 -18.88 5.43 -5.46
N THR A 389 -19.44 6.60 -5.76
CA THR A 389 -18.76 7.89 -5.60
C THR A 389 -19.65 8.93 -4.94
N ASP A 390 -19.02 9.97 -4.40
CA ASP A 390 -19.72 11.19 -3.99
C ASP A 390 -20.14 12.05 -5.20
N ALA A 391 -20.86 13.14 -4.95
CA ALA A 391 -21.33 14.05 -6.00
C ALA A 391 -20.21 14.81 -6.74
N GLN A 392 -18.96 14.66 -6.31
CA GLN A 392 -17.77 15.23 -6.96
C GLN A 392 -16.89 14.15 -7.60
N ASN A 393 -17.40 12.92 -7.78
CA ASN A 393 -16.72 11.77 -8.36
C ASN A 393 -15.56 11.20 -7.53
N ASN A 394 -15.46 11.53 -6.24
CA ASN A 394 -14.47 10.87 -5.38
C ASN A 394 -15.01 9.52 -4.93
N VAL A 395 -14.16 8.50 -4.96
CA VAL A 395 -14.57 7.10 -4.71
C VAL A 395 -14.90 6.86 -3.23
N LEU A 396 -16.07 6.28 -2.97
CA LEU A 396 -16.50 5.83 -1.65
C LEU A 396 -16.14 4.35 -1.47
N GLU A 397 -16.66 3.49 -2.35
CA GLU A 397 -16.42 2.05 -2.34
C GLU A 397 -16.07 1.57 -3.75
N GLN A 398 -15.23 0.54 -3.86
CA GLN A 398 -14.88 -0.06 -5.13
C GLN A 398 -14.71 -1.57 -5.04
N THR A 399 -15.08 -2.27 -6.11
CA THR A 399 -14.71 -3.66 -6.39
C THR A 399 -14.26 -3.77 -7.85
N THR A 400 -13.09 -4.37 -8.10
CA THR A 400 -12.41 -4.37 -9.41
C THR A 400 -12.31 -5.75 -10.07
N THR A 401 -12.93 -6.77 -9.48
CA THR A 401 -12.88 -8.15 -9.97
C THR A 401 -14.25 -8.81 -9.84
N VAL A 402 -15.30 -8.08 -10.21
CA VAL A 402 -16.63 -8.66 -10.24
C VAL A 402 -16.68 -9.60 -11.45
N GLY A 403 -16.62 -10.90 -11.19
CA GLY A 403 -16.64 -11.93 -12.22
C GLY A 403 -17.99 -12.00 -12.94
N GLY A 404 -17.95 -12.11 -14.27
CA GLY A 404 -19.10 -12.59 -15.04
C GLY A 404 -19.44 -14.02 -14.62
N GLU A 405 -20.72 -14.38 -14.69
CA GLU A 405 -21.21 -15.69 -14.23
C GLU A 405 -20.50 -16.86 -14.95
N GLY A 406 -19.66 -17.63 -14.25
CA GLY A 406 -19.09 -18.83 -14.86
C GLY A 406 -18.10 -19.65 -14.05
N CYS A 407 -17.05 -19.05 -13.48
CA CYS A 407 -15.94 -19.83 -12.91
C CYS A 407 -15.98 -20.02 -11.39
N ALA A 408 -17.06 -19.62 -10.71
CA ALA A 408 -17.25 -19.96 -9.29
C ALA A 408 -17.24 -21.50 -9.09
N GLU A 409 -17.83 -22.24 -10.03
CA GLU A 409 -17.80 -23.71 -10.07
C GLU A 409 -16.43 -24.28 -10.48
N LEU A 410 -15.53 -23.44 -10.98
CA LEU A 410 -14.13 -23.75 -11.32
C LEU A 410 -13.15 -23.04 -10.37
N ASN A 411 -13.55 -22.87 -9.10
CA ASN A 411 -12.72 -22.28 -8.04
C ASN A 411 -12.05 -20.95 -8.43
N GLU A 412 -12.74 -20.12 -9.21
CA GLU A 412 -12.23 -18.84 -9.73
C GLU A 412 -10.88 -19.00 -10.46
N CYS A 413 -10.76 -20.09 -11.25
CA CYS A 413 -9.53 -20.45 -11.95
C CYS A 413 -8.32 -20.61 -11.01
N SER A 414 -8.57 -20.88 -9.73
CA SER A 414 -7.59 -21.06 -8.65
C SER A 414 -6.55 -19.94 -8.57
N GLY A 415 -6.86 -18.74 -9.07
CA GLY A 415 -5.91 -17.63 -9.18
C GLY A 415 -4.76 -17.86 -10.19
N HIS A 416 -4.88 -18.86 -11.06
CA HIS A 416 -3.87 -19.27 -12.05
C HIS A 416 -4.39 -19.22 -13.48
N GLY A 417 -5.46 -18.47 -13.73
CA GLY A 417 -6.00 -18.23 -15.05
C GLY A 417 -7.06 -17.16 -15.07
N ASP A 418 -7.43 -16.74 -16.27
CA ASP A 418 -8.46 -15.75 -16.50
C ASP A 418 -9.80 -16.43 -16.82
N CYS A 419 -10.87 -16.06 -16.10
CA CYS A 419 -12.20 -16.57 -16.36
C CYS A 419 -12.81 -15.90 -17.61
N THR A 420 -13.24 -16.72 -18.57
CA THR A 420 -14.00 -16.21 -19.72
C THR A 420 -15.40 -15.76 -19.29
N LEU A 421 -15.87 -14.63 -19.85
CA LEU A 421 -17.14 -14.03 -19.47
C LEU A 421 -18.37 -14.80 -19.95
N MET A 422 -18.23 -15.68 -20.95
CA MET A 422 -19.36 -16.35 -21.59
C MET A 422 -19.33 -17.87 -21.58
N SER A 423 -18.17 -18.48 -21.79
CA SER A 423 -18.05 -19.95 -21.87
C SER A 423 -17.85 -20.63 -20.51
N LYS A 424 -17.75 -19.88 -19.41
CA LYS A 424 -17.51 -20.43 -18.05
C LYS A 424 -16.25 -21.31 -17.97
N THR A 425 -15.24 -20.96 -18.76
CA THR A 425 -13.96 -21.69 -18.85
C THR A 425 -12.83 -20.84 -18.30
N CYS A 426 -11.82 -21.48 -17.73
CA CYS A 426 -10.57 -20.81 -17.33
C CYS A 426 -9.54 -20.88 -18.45
N LEU A 427 -8.93 -19.73 -18.75
CA LEU A 427 -7.73 -19.64 -19.59
C LEU A 427 -6.51 -19.63 -18.66
N CYS A 428 -5.91 -20.80 -18.45
CA CYS A 428 -4.80 -20.95 -17.50
C CYS A 428 -3.51 -20.28 -17.95
N TYR A 429 -2.72 -19.82 -16.99
CA TYR A 429 -1.37 -19.29 -17.21
C TYR A 429 -0.35 -20.40 -17.51
N PRO A 430 0.78 -20.10 -18.18
CA PRO A 430 1.82 -21.08 -18.46
C PRO A 430 2.30 -21.80 -17.20
N GLY A 431 2.43 -23.13 -17.27
CA GLY A 431 2.77 -23.97 -16.12
C GLY A 431 1.58 -24.41 -15.26
N TRP A 432 0.35 -24.04 -15.62
CA TRP A 432 -0.90 -24.41 -14.92
C TRP A 432 -1.96 -25.02 -15.85
N GLY A 433 -1.56 -25.41 -17.07
CA GLY A 433 -2.46 -25.95 -18.09
C GLY A 433 -2.82 -24.93 -19.17
N ALA A 434 -1.94 -23.96 -19.45
CA ALA A 434 -2.12 -23.07 -20.58
C ALA A 434 -2.20 -23.85 -21.89
N ALA A 435 -2.74 -23.22 -22.94
CA ALA A 435 -2.76 -23.80 -24.28
C ALA A 435 -1.36 -24.15 -24.80
N SER A 436 -0.34 -23.37 -24.39
CA SER A 436 1.08 -23.58 -24.71
C SER A 436 1.72 -24.77 -23.99
N ASP A 437 1.14 -25.22 -22.87
CA ASP A 437 1.73 -26.30 -22.08
C ASP A 437 1.51 -27.64 -22.80
N ILE A 438 2.53 -28.50 -22.82
CA ILE A 438 2.38 -29.86 -23.34
C ILE A 438 2.20 -30.78 -22.13
N ALA A 439 0.97 -31.25 -21.91
CA ALA A 439 0.63 -32.15 -20.82
C ALA A 439 -0.54 -33.02 -21.22
N GLU A 440 -0.56 -34.27 -20.77
CA GLU A 440 -1.65 -35.20 -21.04
C GLU A 440 -2.95 -34.75 -20.36
N TYR A 441 -2.85 -34.19 -19.16
CA TYR A 441 -3.97 -33.65 -18.41
C TYR A 441 -3.68 -32.21 -17.97
N LYS A 442 -4.68 -31.34 -18.15
CA LYS A 442 -4.69 -29.93 -17.72
C LYS A 442 -5.93 -29.72 -16.87
N ALA A 443 -5.74 -29.27 -15.63
CA ALA A 443 -6.86 -29.04 -14.72
C ALA A 443 -7.74 -27.89 -15.25
N PRO A 444 -9.06 -28.08 -15.43
CA PRO A 444 -9.96 -27.05 -15.99
C PRO A 444 -10.10 -25.79 -15.13
N ASP A 445 -9.75 -25.87 -13.85
CA ASP A 445 -9.76 -24.79 -12.87
C ASP A 445 -8.36 -24.20 -12.60
N CYS A 446 -7.37 -24.58 -13.42
CA CYS A 446 -5.96 -24.19 -13.29
C CYS A 446 -5.33 -24.52 -11.93
N SER A 447 -5.88 -25.48 -11.18
CA SER A 447 -5.39 -25.85 -9.84
C SER A 447 -4.12 -26.71 -9.82
N GLN A 448 -3.73 -27.28 -10.97
CA GLN A 448 -2.62 -28.22 -11.07
C GLN A 448 -1.53 -27.70 -12.01
N ARG A 449 -0.27 -27.93 -11.60
CA ARG A 449 0.90 -27.60 -12.42
C ARG A 449 1.04 -28.52 -13.63
N THR A 450 1.57 -27.97 -14.70
CA THR A 450 2.18 -28.72 -15.80
C THR A 450 3.70 -28.71 -15.66
N CYS A 451 4.36 -29.76 -16.12
CA CYS A 451 5.80 -29.91 -16.02
C CYS A 451 6.52 -29.57 -17.34
N PRO A 452 7.84 -29.29 -17.28
CA PRO A 452 8.65 -29.12 -18.47
C PRO A 452 8.50 -30.29 -19.44
N SER A 453 8.51 -29.96 -20.73
CA SER A 453 8.36 -30.92 -21.82
C SER A 453 9.52 -30.77 -22.79
N ASP A 454 9.96 -31.89 -23.34
CA ASP A 454 11.02 -31.98 -24.35
C ASP A 454 10.78 -33.25 -25.18
N ASN A 455 11.59 -33.50 -26.21
CA ASN A 455 11.46 -34.64 -27.10
C ASN A 455 11.36 -35.95 -26.31
N ALA A 456 10.45 -36.81 -26.73
CA ALA A 456 10.21 -38.12 -26.15
C ALA A 456 11.41 -39.04 -26.40
N TRP A 457 11.73 -39.86 -25.41
CA TRP A 457 12.72 -40.94 -25.57
C TRP A 457 12.26 -42.08 -26.47
N ALA A 458 10.95 -42.21 -26.68
CA ALA A 458 10.35 -43.15 -27.60
C ALA A 458 9.02 -42.56 -28.07
N ASP A 459 8.82 -42.52 -29.38
CA ASP A 459 7.59 -42.13 -30.05
C ASP A 459 7.41 -43.00 -31.30
N ILE A 460 6.33 -42.76 -32.04
CA ILE A 460 6.02 -43.53 -33.24
C ILE A 460 6.77 -42.86 -34.41
N PRO A 461 7.66 -43.59 -35.12
CA PRO A 461 8.38 -43.02 -36.26
C PRO A 461 7.40 -42.52 -37.32
N THR A 462 7.56 -41.27 -37.74
CA THR A 462 6.70 -40.66 -38.77
C THR A 462 7.27 -40.82 -40.17
N ALA A 463 8.56 -41.15 -40.29
CA ALA A 463 9.25 -41.49 -41.54
C ALA A 463 10.49 -42.37 -41.25
N PRO A 464 11.09 -43.01 -42.27
CA PRO A 464 12.21 -43.96 -42.10
C PRO A 464 13.44 -43.42 -41.36
N THR A 465 13.61 -42.10 -41.28
CA THR A 465 14.74 -41.43 -40.61
C THR A 465 14.28 -40.36 -39.62
N VAL A 466 12.99 -40.39 -39.21
CA VAL A 466 12.36 -39.36 -38.39
C VAL A 466 11.67 -40.04 -37.21
N ASP A 467 12.37 -40.00 -36.07
CA ASP A 467 12.00 -40.55 -34.77
C ASP A 467 12.46 -39.56 -33.68
N HIS A 468 11.93 -39.65 -32.46
CA HIS A 468 12.26 -38.81 -31.30
C HIS A 468 11.97 -37.31 -31.49
N GLN A 469 10.86 -36.99 -32.15
CA GLN A 469 10.45 -35.60 -32.45
C GLN A 469 9.19 -35.14 -31.70
N THR A 470 8.43 -36.08 -31.14
CA THR A 470 7.24 -35.76 -30.35
C THR A 470 7.67 -35.16 -29.02
N ILE A 471 7.17 -33.97 -28.69
CA ILE A 471 7.39 -33.35 -27.38
C ILE A 471 6.41 -33.97 -26.38
N LEU A 472 6.91 -34.47 -25.26
CA LEU A 472 6.10 -35.01 -24.17
C LEU A 472 6.49 -34.39 -22.84
N GLU A 473 5.51 -34.29 -21.94
CA GLU A 473 5.74 -33.92 -20.54
C GLU A 473 6.75 -34.88 -19.91
N CYS A 474 7.78 -34.32 -19.29
CA CYS A 474 8.89 -35.08 -18.73
C CYS A 474 9.54 -36.06 -19.74
N SER A 475 9.57 -35.71 -21.04
CA SER A 475 10.13 -36.51 -22.13
C SER A 475 9.61 -37.96 -22.19
N GLY A 476 8.45 -38.23 -21.59
CA GLY A 476 7.92 -39.59 -21.44
C GLY A 476 8.81 -40.52 -20.59
N LYS A 477 9.70 -39.98 -19.75
CA LYS A 477 10.60 -40.70 -18.82
C LYS A 477 10.58 -40.12 -17.40
N GLY A 478 9.46 -39.53 -17.02
CA GLY A 478 9.21 -39.10 -15.66
C GLY A 478 7.73 -38.93 -15.37
N LEU A 479 7.41 -38.78 -14.09
CA LEU A 479 6.07 -38.43 -13.62
C LEU A 479 6.05 -36.97 -13.22
N CYS A 480 5.06 -36.22 -13.73
CA CYS A 480 4.90 -34.83 -13.33
C CYS A 480 4.30 -34.72 -11.92
N ASP A 481 5.02 -34.09 -10.99
CA ASP A 481 4.44 -33.67 -9.73
C ASP A 481 3.57 -32.43 -9.94
N ARG A 482 2.25 -32.65 -10.00
CA ARG A 482 1.23 -31.61 -10.24
C ARG A 482 1.18 -30.52 -9.18
N LYS A 483 1.84 -30.66 -8.03
CA LYS A 483 1.93 -29.60 -7.01
C LYS A 483 3.13 -28.70 -7.23
N THR A 484 4.28 -29.27 -7.57
CA THR A 484 5.54 -28.53 -7.70
C THR A 484 5.84 -28.10 -9.14
N GLY A 485 5.26 -28.78 -10.14
CA GLY A 485 5.59 -28.58 -11.56
C GLY A 485 6.94 -29.17 -11.94
N LEU A 486 7.50 -30.08 -11.13
CA LEU A 486 8.78 -30.72 -11.37
C LEU A 486 8.60 -32.16 -11.83
N CYS A 487 9.42 -32.57 -12.79
CA CYS A 487 9.47 -33.95 -13.25
C CYS A 487 10.22 -34.84 -12.26
N GLN A 488 9.56 -35.91 -11.79
CA GLN A 488 10.20 -37.01 -11.07
C GLN A 488 10.69 -38.03 -12.10
N CYS A 489 11.97 -37.98 -12.43
CA CYS A 489 12.55 -38.82 -13.46
C CYS A 489 12.63 -40.29 -13.04
N LEU A 490 12.42 -41.17 -14.02
CA LEU A 490 12.64 -42.60 -13.83
C LEU A 490 14.14 -42.88 -13.64
N PRO A 491 14.52 -43.98 -12.94
CA PRO A 491 15.92 -44.33 -12.73
C PRO A 491 16.73 -44.34 -14.03
N GLY A 492 17.89 -43.69 -14.00
CA GLY A 492 18.77 -43.54 -15.17
C GLY A 492 18.45 -42.34 -16.05
N PHE A 493 17.45 -41.52 -15.70
CA PHE A 493 17.12 -40.27 -16.38
C PHE A 493 17.16 -39.08 -15.43
N GLU A 494 17.53 -37.92 -15.96
CA GLU A 494 17.63 -36.66 -15.23
C GLU A 494 17.43 -35.46 -16.17
N GLY A 495 17.60 -34.26 -15.63
CA GLY A 495 17.27 -33.00 -16.31
C GLY A 495 15.86 -32.52 -15.95
N SER A 496 15.57 -31.26 -16.22
CA SER A 496 14.29 -30.62 -15.82
C SER A 496 13.06 -31.28 -16.45
N ALA A 497 13.24 -31.92 -17.61
CA ALA A 497 12.22 -32.68 -18.32
C ALA A 497 12.58 -34.17 -18.44
N CYS A 498 13.50 -34.71 -17.63
CA CYS A 498 13.98 -36.09 -17.76
C CYS A 498 14.52 -36.43 -19.16
N ASN A 499 15.13 -35.42 -19.80
CA ASN A 499 15.51 -35.41 -21.20
C ASN A 499 16.94 -35.89 -21.45
N ARG A 500 17.71 -36.18 -20.39
CA ARG A 500 19.05 -36.79 -20.49
C ARG A 500 19.19 -38.02 -19.60
N MET A 501 20.06 -38.94 -19.99
CA MET A 501 20.45 -40.07 -19.15
C MET A 501 21.44 -39.62 -18.08
N SER A 502 21.31 -40.18 -16.88
CA SER A 502 22.28 -40.02 -15.81
C SER A 502 23.52 -40.88 -16.07
N CYS A 503 24.70 -40.39 -15.70
CA CYS A 503 25.89 -41.22 -15.67
C CYS A 503 25.80 -42.27 -14.54
N PRO A 504 26.13 -43.54 -14.82
CA PRO A 504 26.16 -44.58 -13.79
C PRO A 504 27.03 -44.16 -12.59
N ASN A 505 26.48 -44.25 -11.38
CA ASN A 505 27.16 -43.92 -10.11
C ASN A 505 27.92 -42.59 -10.10
N ASP A 506 27.50 -41.61 -10.90
CA ASP A 506 28.22 -40.34 -11.08
C ASP A 506 29.72 -40.55 -11.42
N CYS A 507 29.98 -41.54 -12.28
CA CYS A 507 31.32 -41.97 -12.65
C CYS A 507 32.22 -42.33 -11.46
N SER A 508 31.61 -42.78 -10.34
CA SER A 508 32.24 -43.19 -9.10
C SER A 508 33.23 -42.18 -8.51
N GLY A 509 33.15 -40.90 -8.91
CA GLY A 509 34.13 -39.87 -8.55
C GLY A 509 35.52 -40.04 -9.22
N HIS A 510 35.63 -40.91 -10.22
CA HIS A 510 36.86 -41.24 -10.95
C HIS A 510 36.71 -41.06 -12.47
N GLY A 511 35.84 -40.13 -12.88
CA GLY A 511 35.66 -39.79 -14.27
C GLY A 511 34.74 -38.60 -14.49
N GLN A 512 34.63 -38.21 -15.75
CA GLN A 512 33.79 -37.11 -16.21
C GLN A 512 32.54 -37.65 -16.89
N CYS A 513 31.38 -37.15 -16.48
CA CYS A 513 30.10 -37.44 -17.12
C CYS A 513 29.93 -36.58 -18.38
N LEU A 514 30.07 -37.18 -19.56
CA LEU A 514 30.04 -36.49 -20.85
C LEU A 514 28.96 -37.07 -21.77
N SER A 515 28.38 -36.22 -22.62
CA SER A 515 27.45 -36.67 -23.65
C SER A 515 28.17 -37.46 -24.75
N LEU A 516 27.44 -38.25 -25.55
CA LEU A 516 28.01 -38.95 -26.71
C LEU A 516 28.75 -37.99 -27.68
N SER A 517 28.21 -36.79 -27.90
CA SER A 517 28.85 -35.76 -28.73
C SER A 517 30.17 -35.29 -28.16
N GLN A 518 30.21 -35.05 -26.85
CA GLN A 518 31.42 -34.64 -26.15
C GLN A 518 32.46 -35.77 -26.14
N MET A 519 32.05 -37.01 -25.85
CA MET A 519 32.95 -38.17 -25.87
C MET A 519 33.58 -38.39 -27.25
N ALA A 520 32.82 -38.20 -28.34
CA ALA A 520 33.34 -38.34 -29.70
C ALA A 520 34.54 -37.40 -29.99
N THR A 521 34.53 -36.20 -29.42
CA THR A 521 35.58 -35.19 -29.62
C THR A 521 36.67 -35.20 -28.54
N THR A 522 36.41 -35.86 -27.41
CA THR A 522 37.31 -35.89 -26.26
C THR A 522 38.41 -36.92 -26.48
N ALA A 523 39.66 -36.45 -26.62
CA ALA A 523 40.81 -37.33 -26.87
C ALA A 523 41.01 -38.41 -25.78
N THR A 524 40.65 -38.13 -24.52
CA THR A 524 40.75 -39.09 -23.41
C THR A 524 39.64 -40.14 -23.39
N ALA A 525 38.52 -39.91 -24.10
CA ALA A 525 37.42 -40.88 -24.19
C ALA A 525 37.78 -42.07 -25.08
N MET A 526 38.53 -41.82 -26.16
CA MET A 526 39.03 -42.84 -27.09
C MET A 526 40.51 -42.58 -27.45
N PRO A 527 41.45 -42.73 -26.50
CA PRO A 527 42.84 -42.26 -26.63
C PRO A 527 43.68 -43.00 -27.68
N LEU A 528 43.18 -44.11 -28.22
CA LEU A 528 43.83 -44.91 -29.25
C LEU A 528 43.27 -44.65 -30.66
N LEU A 529 42.20 -43.85 -30.77
CA LEU A 529 41.53 -43.52 -32.03
C LEU A 529 41.54 -42.00 -32.26
N PRO A 530 41.48 -41.53 -33.51
CA PRO A 530 41.31 -40.11 -33.78
C PRO A 530 39.94 -39.62 -33.30
N SER A 531 39.88 -38.37 -32.82
CA SER A 531 38.62 -37.72 -32.48
C SER A 531 37.68 -37.65 -33.68
N THR A 532 36.39 -37.83 -33.44
CA THR A 532 35.33 -37.75 -34.46
C THR A 532 34.20 -36.83 -33.99
N THR A 533 33.19 -36.61 -34.82
CA THR A 533 31.98 -35.88 -34.44
C THR A 533 30.78 -36.83 -34.38
N TYR A 534 29.86 -36.56 -33.45
CA TYR A 534 28.62 -37.29 -33.31
C TYR A 534 27.46 -36.32 -33.09
N SER A 535 26.46 -36.36 -33.97
CA SER A 535 25.37 -35.38 -34.04
C SER A 535 23.99 -36.01 -34.26
N SER A 536 23.83 -37.30 -33.92
CA SER A 536 22.54 -37.98 -33.91
C SER A 536 21.61 -37.42 -32.81
N TRP A 537 20.34 -37.82 -32.79
CA TRP A 537 19.31 -37.32 -31.86
C TRP A 537 19.71 -37.48 -30.37
N ASP A 538 20.46 -38.53 -30.07
CA ASP A 538 20.96 -38.92 -28.76
C ASP A 538 22.30 -38.28 -28.38
N ALA A 539 22.91 -37.51 -29.29
CA ALA A 539 24.25 -36.96 -29.13
C ALA A 539 24.42 -36.12 -27.85
N ASN A 540 23.36 -35.41 -27.43
CA ASN A 540 23.34 -34.60 -26.21
C ASN A 540 22.33 -35.10 -25.16
N ARG A 541 21.85 -36.35 -25.32
CA ARG A 541 20.85 -36.94 -24.44
C ARG A 541 21.38 -38.18 -23.72
N ILE A 542 22.24 -38.97 -24.37
CA ILE A 542 22.92 -40.09 -23.74
C ILE A 542 24.27 -39.62 -23.20
N PHE A 543 24.53 -39.95 -21.94
CA PHE A 543 25.75 -39.62 -21.23
C PHE A 543 26.47 -40.90 -20.80
N GLY A 544 27.79 -40.81 -20.72
CA GLY A 544 28.67 -41.89 -20.28
C GLY A 544 29.88 -41.33 -19.53
N CYS A 545 30.64 -42.24 -18.91
CA CYS A 545 31.77 -41.88 -18.09
C CYS A 545 33.08 -42.00 -18.87
N VAL A 546 33.86 -40.92 -18.88
CA VAL A 546 35.26 -40.91 -19.32
C VAL A 546 36.14 -40.95 -18.08
N CYS A 547 36.80 -42.07 -17.86
CA CYS A 547 37.53 -42.33 -16.62
C CYS A 547 38.86 -41.59 -16.53
N ASP A 548 39.20 -41.18 -15.31
CA ASP A 548 40.42 -40.44 -15.01
C ASP A 548 41.65 -41.34 -15.06
N SER A 549 42.82 -40.75 -15.32
CA SER A 549 44.10 -41.47 -15.31
C SER A 549 45.21 -40.57 -14.78
N SER A 550 45.97 -41.05 -13.78
CA SER A 550 47.16 -40.33 -13.30
C SER A 550 48.36 -40.42 -14.24
N TRP A 551 48.33 -41.36 -15.19
CA TRP A 551 49.35 -41.47 -16.23
C TRP A 551 48.81 -41.07 -17.62
N PRO A 552 49.66 -40.55 -18.52
CA PRO A 552 49.29 -40.23 -19.89
C PRO A 552 48.86 -41.48 -20.67
N VAL A 553 47.68 -41.42 -21.28
CA VAL A 553 47.13 -42.51 -22.10
C VAL A 553 47.27 -42.16 -23.59
N GLY A 554 47.76 -43.10 -24.40
CA GLY A 554 47.91 -42.93 -25.85
C GLY A 554 49.03 -43.78 -26.45
N LEU A 555 49.40 -43.45 -27.70
CA LEU A 555 50.38 -44.18 -28.51
C LEU A 555 51.75 -43.48 -28.61
N GLY A 556 51.92 -42.35 -27.94
CA GLY A 556 53.15 -41.57 -27.91
C GLY A 556 54.19 -42.09 -26.92
N LYS A 557 55.38 -41.49 -26.94
CA LYS A 557 56.49 -41.79 -26.04
C LYS A 557 56.08 -41.55 -24.58
N GLY A 558 56.29 -42.54 -23.72
CA GLY A 558 55.99 -42.50 -22.28
C GLY A 558 54.50 -42.66 -21.93
N GLN A 559 53.62 -42.76 -22.93
CA GLN A 559 52.18 -42.99 -22.74
C GLN A 559 51.90 -44.49 -22.62
N THR A 560 50.91 -44.85 -21.81
CA THR A 560 50.38 -46.21 -21.70
C THR A 560 49.12 -46.36 -22.56
N ARG A 561 48.72 -47.58 -22.89
CA ARG A 561 47.57 -47.82 -23.77
C ARG A 561 46.22 -47.96 -23.06
N VAL A 562 46.22 -47.94 -21.74
CA VAL A 562 45.02 -48.06 -20.90
C VAL A 562 45.01 -46.95 -19.85
N ALA A 563 43.82 -46.48 -19.49
CA ALA A 563 43.64 -45.55 -18.38
C ALA A 563 43.80 -46.24 -17.03
N GLU A 564 44.00 -45.48 -15.97
CA GLU A 564 44.05 -46.00 -14.60
C GLU A 564 42.70 -46.54 -14.13
N TRP A 565 41.66 -45.73 -14.26
CA TRP A 565 40.29 -46.11 -13.95
C TRP A 565 39.56 -46.57 -15.21
N PHE A 566 38.70 -47.58 -15.08
CA PHE A 566 37.95 -48.18 -16.18
C PHE A 566 36.63 -48.79 -15.69
N GLY A 567 35.86 -49.35 -16.63
CA GLY A 567 34.50 -49.82 -16.40
C GLY A 567 33.46 -48.79 -16.83
N VAL A 568 32.18 -49.19 -16.81
CA VAL A 568 31.08 -48.34 -17.29
C VAL A 568 30.84 -47.10 -16.42
N ASP A 569 31.26 -47.16 -15.16
CA ASP A 569 31.08 -46.14 -14.14
C ASP A 569 32.41 -45.74 -13.46
N CYS A 570 33.55 -46.12 -14.05
CA CYS A 570 34.90 -45.86 -13.52
C CYS A 570 35.17 -46.41 -12.11
N SER A 571 34.43 -47.43 -11.67
CA SER A 571 34.62 -48.05 -10.35
C SER A 571 35.78 -49.04 -10.27
N LEU A 572 36.36 -49.43 -11.40
CA LEU A 572 37.45 -50.40 -11.49
C LEU A 572 38.77 -49.69 -11.79
N ARG A 573 39.87 -50.20 -11.23
CA ARG A 573 41.22 -49.66 -11.37
C ARG A 573 42.18 -50.74 -11.85
N HIS A 574 42.95 -50.42 -12.88
CA HIS A 574 44.05 -51.27 -13.31
C HIS A 574 45.12 -51.39 -12.23
N CYS A 575 45.61 -52.60 -12.01
CA CYS A 575 46.73 -52.94 -11.14
C CYS A 575 48.08 -52.53 -11.75
N PRO A 576 49.15 -52.47 -10.94
CA PRO A 576 50.47 -52.10 -11.43
C PRO A 576 50.95 -52.98 -12.59
N SER A 577 51.48 -52.33 -13.63
CA SER A 577 52.12 -52.99 -14.77
C SER A 577 53.61 -53.20 -14.51
N GLY A 578 54.17 -54.28 -15.05
CA GLY A 578 55.59 -54.57 -15.00
C GLY A 578 56.04 -55.58 -16.05
N ASP A 579 57.35 -55.69 -16.24
CA ASP A 579 57.96 -56.65 -17.17
C ASP A 579 57.94 -58.06 -16.55
N ASP A 580 57.68 -59.08 -17.38
CA ASP A 580 57.65 -60.45 -16.91
C ASP A 580 59.09 -60.95 -16.67
N PRO A 581 59.47 -61.28 -15.44
CA PRO A 581 60.87 -61.63 -15.13
C PRO A 581 61.34 -62.95 -15.76
N LEU A 582 60.46 -63.74 -16.40
CA LEU A 582 60.82 -64.99 -17.05
C LEU A 582 61.01 -64.88 -18.57
N THR A 583 60.62 -63.76 -19.17
CA THR A 583 60.75 -63.54 -20.61
C THR A 583 62.06 -62.80 -20.92
N ALA A 584 62.61 -63.05 -22.10
CA ALA A 584 63.82 -62.35 -22.57
C ALA A 584 63.49 -61.03 -23.28
N LYS A 585 62.21 -60.77 -23.54
CA LYS A 585 61.71 -59.59 -24.22
C LYS A 585 61.03 -58.72 -23.17
N ASP A 586 61.22 -57.40 -23.23
CA ASP A 586 60.46 -56.48 -22.41
C ASP A 586 59.02 -56.38 -22.93
N GLU A 587 58.06 -56.99 -22.25
CA GLU A 587 56.64 -56.94 -22.65
C GLU A 587 56.02 -55.56 -22.38
N THR A 588 56.68 -54.69 -21.62
CA THR A 588 56.24 -53.31 -21.39
C THR A 588 56.64 -52.37 -22.53
N ASP A 589 57.56 -52.76 -23.43
CA ASP A 589 57.91 -51.98 -24.61
C ASP A 589 56.95 -52.24 -25.78
N CYS A 590 56.15 -51.22 -26.09
CA CYS A 590 55.16 -51.23 -27.14
C CYS A 590 55.60 -50.47 -28.40
N SER A 591 56.89 -50.14 -28.52
CA SER A 591 57.47 -49.50 -29.69
C SER A 591 57.30 -50.38 -30.93
N GLY A 592 56.63 -49.87 -31.97
CA GLY A 592 56.41 -50.63 -33.20
C GLY A 592 55.33 -51.73 -33.10
N VAL A 593 54.64 -51.85 -31.96
CA VAL A 593 53.55 -52.81 -31.74
C VAL A 593 52.21 -52.16 -32.12
N ALA A 594 51.40 -52.81 -32.94
CA ALA A 594 50.05 -52.33 -33.30
C ALA A 594 49.12 -52.36 -32.07
N ALA A 595 48.35 -51.29 -31.86
CA ALA A 595 47.28 -51.26 -30.87
C ALA A 595 45.95 -51.75 -31.48
N PRO A 596 44.95 -52.11 -30.66
CA PRO A 596 43.58 -52.32 -31.15
C PRO A 596 43.12 -51.08 -31.94
N GLY A 597 42.75 -51.26 -33.21
CA GLY A 597 42.46 -50.16 -34.14
C GLY A 597 43.54 -49.90 -35.21
N GLY A 598 44.67 -50.63 -35.17
CA GLY A 598 45.63 -50.70 -36.28
C GLY A 598 46.74 -49.65 -36.28
N THR A 599 46.68 -48.64 -35.42
CA THR A 599 47.76 -47.64 -35.26
C THR A 599 48.89 -48.20 -34.39
N THR A 600 50.12 -48.00 -34.83
CA THR A 600 51.33 -48.51 -34.15
C THR A 600 51.85 -47.54 -33.09
N GLY A 601 52.29 -48.07 -31.95
CA GLY A 601 52.93 -47.28 -30.90
C GLY A 601 54.24 -46.63 -31.38
N ALA A 602 54.42 -45.34 -31.09
CA ALA A 602 55.65 -44.62 -31.35
C ALA A 602 56.82 -45.16 -30.49
N ALA A 603 58.06 -44.83 -30.86
CA ALA A 603 59.22 -45.22 -30.08
C ALA A 603 59.13 -44.72 -28.62
N GLY A 604 59.24 -45.65 -27.67
CA GLY A 604 59.09 -45.43 -26.23
C GLY A 604 57.65 -45.42 -25.72
N ASN A 605 56.67 -45.87 -26.51
CA ASN A 605 55.30 -46.15 -26.04
C ASN A 605 55.28 -47.38 -25.12
N ARG A 606 54.42 -47.37 -24.09
CA ARG A 606 54.39 -48.41 -23.05
C ARG A 606 53.18 -49.32 -23.19
N CYS A 607 53.42 -50.63 -23.22
CA CYS A 607 52.36 -51.61 -23.04
C CYS A 607 51.91 -51.61 -21.57
N PHE A 608 50.74 -52.17 -21.32
CA PHE A 608 50.25 -52.40 -19.96
C PHE A 608 50.15 -53.90 -19.75
N VAL A 609 51.08 -54.43 -18.96
CA VAL A 609 51.19 -55.85 -18.64
C VAL A 609 50.75 -56.01 -17.19
N GLU A 610 49.48 -56.31 -17.02
CA GLU A 610 48.81 -56.38 -15.72
C GLU A 610 49.51 -57.37 -14.80
N CYS A 611 50.02 -56.92 -13.65
CA CYS A 611 50.73 -57.78 -12.70
C CYS A 611 51.87 -58.61 -13.32
N SER A 612 52.52 -58.09 -14.37
CA SER A 612 53.64 -58.72 -15.09
C SER A 612 53.36 -60.16 -15.56
N ASP A 613 52.09 -60.49 -15.81
CA ASP A 613 51.62 -61.86 -16.10
C ASP A 613 52.01 -62.90 -15.03
N ARG A 614 52.32 -62.44 -13.80
CA ARG A 614 52.77 -63.26 -12.66
C ARG A 614 51.95 -63.02 -11.40
N GLY A 615 50.74 -62.53 -11.56
CA GLY A 615 49.77 -62.40 -10.48
C GLY A 615 48.34 -62.23 -10.98
N VAL A 616 47.40 -62.22 -10.03
CA VAL A 616 45.98 -61.91 -10.27
C VAL A 616 45.70 -60.48 -9.80
N CYS A 617 45.03 -59.69 -10.64
CA CYS A 617 44.64 -58.32 -10.29
C CYS A 617 43.28 -58.28 -9.55
N TYR A 618 43.22 -57.52 -8.46
CA TYR A 618 41.97 -57.14 -7.80
C TYR A 618 41.53 -55.75 -8.27
N PHE A 619 40.72 -55.70 -9.33
CA PHE A 619 40.35 -54.44 -9.99
C PHE A 619 39.57 -53.44 -9.13
N GLN A 620 38.91 -53.86 -8.05
CA GLN A 620 38.27 -52.91 -7.12
C GLN A 620 39.29 -52.11 -6.28
N GLN A 621 40.51 -52.63 -6.13
CA GLN A 621 41.57 -52.05 -5.31
C GLN A 621 42.74 -51.55 -6.17
N GLY A 622 42.91 -52.08 -7.38
CA GLY A 622 44.07 -51.84 -8.23
C GLY A 622 45.35 -52.43 -7.65
N THR A 623 45.27 -53.60 -7.01
CA THR A 623 46.41 -54.28 -6.38
C THR A 623 46.60 -55.71 -6.88
N CYS A 624 47.85 -56.10 -7.12
CA CYS A 624 48.21 -57.44 -7.54
C CYS A 624 48.37 -58.42 -6.36
N ARG A 625 47.88 -59.65 -6.53
CA ARG A 625 48.28 -60.82 -5.74
C ARG A 625 49.25 -61.66 -6.56
N CYS A 626 50.52 -61.66 -6.18
CA CYS A 626 51.55 -62.37 -6.92
C CYS A 626 51.45 -63.89 -6.76
N ASN A 627 51.79 -64.59 -7.84
CA ASN A 627 51.96 -66.03 -7.83
C ASN A 627 53.16 -66.41 -6.94
N SER A 628 53.22 -67.66 -6.50
CA SER A 628 54.31 -68.16 -5.65
C SER A 628 55.66 -67.97 -6.35
N GLY A 629 56.65 -67.44 -5.62
CA GLY A 629 57.98 -67.15 -6.15
C GLY A 629 58.13 -65.77 -6.81
N PHE A 630 57.04 -65.00 -6.93
CA PHE A 630 57.05 -63.63 -7.46
C PHE A 630 56.65 -62.60 -6.40
N TYR A 631 57.23 -61.42 -6.45
CA TYR A 631 56.96 -60.35 -5.49
C TYR A 631 57.10 -58.95 -6.12
N GLY A 632 56.75 -57.92 -5.34
CA GLY A 632 56.68 -56.53 -5.79
C GLY A 632 55.24 -56.10 -6.10
N ALA A 633 55.02 -54.79 -6.24
CA ALA A 633 53.68 -54.24 -6.46
C ALA A 633 53.04 -54.70 -7.78
N ALA A 634 53.86 -55.00 -8.79
CA ALA A 634 53.45 -55.53 -10.09
C ALA A 634 53.84 -57.01 -10.29
N CYS A 635 54.35 -57.71 -9.27
CA CYS A 635 54.85 -59.09 -9.40
C CYS A 635 56.01 -59.27 -10.41
N ASN A 636 56.78 -58.20 -10.64
CA ASN A 636 57.84 -58.13 -11.64
C ASN A 636 59.22 -58.59 -11.12
N TYR A 637 59.29 -59.12 -9.90
CA TYR A 637 60.52 -59.67 -9.35
C TYR A 637 60.34 -61.16 -9.04
N GLN A 638 61.33 -61.96 -9.40
CA GLN A 638 61.40 -63.37 -9.05
C GLN A 638 62.33 -63.57 -7.84
N ASP A 639 61.91 -64.37 -6.88
CA ASP A 639 62.77 -64.78 -5.76
C ASP A 639 63.86 -65.74 -6.27
N ALA A 640 65.13 -65.34 -6.10
CA ALA A 640 66.30 -66.10 -6.54
C ALA A 640 66.46 -67.46 -5.82
N LEU A 641 65.78 -67.67 -4.70
CA LEU A 641 65.79 -68.92 -3.94
C LEU A 641 64.60 -69.82 -4.27
N TYR A 642 63.67 -69.35 -5.11
CA TYR A 642 62.51 -70.14 -5.51
C TYR A 642 62.89 -71.11 -6.62
N GLN A 643 62.94 -72.40 -6.29
CA GLN A 643 62.99 -73.47 -7.28
C GLN A 643 61.56 -73.85 -7.66
N GLU A 644 61.24 -73.81 -8.96
CA GLU A 644 59.97 -74.34 -9.44
C GLU A 644 59.87 -75.82 -9.07
N ARG A 645 59.03 -76.14 -8.08
CA ARG A 645 58.54 -77.51 -7.92
C ARG A 645 57.25 -77.64 -8.74
N PRO A 646 57.03 -78.78 -9.41
CA PRO A 646 55.74 -79.04 -10.04
C PRO A 646 54.64 -78.91 -8.98
N MET A 647 53.68 -78.00 -9.22
CA MET A 647 52.53 -77.84 -8.35
C MET A 647 51.75 -79.15 -8.29
N SER A 648 51.34 -79.55 -7.09
CA SER A 648 50.41 -80.65 -6.93
C SER A 648 49.06 -80.29 -7.53
N LEU A 649 48.28 -81.30 -7.95
CA LEU A 649 46.91 -81.10 -8.46
C LEU A 649 46.03 -80.29 -7.49
N VAL A 650 46.32 -80.34 -6.19
CA VAL A 650 45.60 -79.61 -5.13
C VAL A 650 45.97 -78.12 -5.13
N GLU A 651 47.24 -77.77 -5.36
CA GLU A 651 47.70 -76.38 -5.41
C GLU A 651 47.15 -75.68 -6.67
N VAL A 652 47.09 -76.37 -7.81
CA VAL A 652 46.46 -75.88 -9.05
C VAL A 652 44.95 -75.64 -8.88
N ALA A 653 44.28 -76.47 -8.08
CA ALA A 653 42.85 -76.32 -7.79
C ALA A 653 42.56 -75.15 -6.83
N LEU A 654 43.50 -74.80 -5.94
CA LEU A 654 43.35 -73.73 -4.96
C LEU A 654 43.82 -72.36 -5.48
N SER A 655 44.67 -72.30 -6.50
CA SER A 655 45.10 -71.05 -7.14
C SER A 655 44.02 -70.37 -7.98
N GLY A 656 42.88 -71.04 -8.19
CA GLY A 656 41.72 -70.54 -8.95
C GLY A 656 40.64 -69.83 -8.13
N TYR A 657 40.89 -69.51 -6.85
CA TYR A 657 39.97 -68.74 -5.99
C TYR A 657 40.56 -67.40 -5.50
#